data_AF-A0A5C4T4G7-F1
#
_entry.id   AF-A0A5C4T4G7-F1
#
_cell.length_a   1.000
_cell.length_b   1.000
_cell.length_c   1.000
_cell.angle_alpha   90.00
_cell.angle_beta   90.00
_cell.angle_gamma   90.00
#
_symmetry.space_group_name_H-M   'P 1'
#
loop_
_entity.id
_entity.type
_entity.pdbx_description
1 polymer ?
#
loop_
_entity_poly.entity_id
_entity_poly.type
_entity_poly.pdbx_seq_one_letter_code
_entity_poly.pdbx_strand_id
1 'polypeptide(L)'
;MSPTTSVQKMLICCLGMLICLAAVFGPYRIGSANPATIPVTNAGFEQPVVGGSIPGWKQTYGVGVSTVTYGVTNAAKASGAYSIRLDDASATASLGVDSDKFPIVAGTAYSASAMFQVERGTLSIYLQFFNEAGVRVANTSASVDPSPGFVKGSVSGIAPADAVTASVLLYSASTVQGAGYIDDVEVEVIEIGTFENLGQPITNFINQDAAFGRESGKDVAYTVVKGANDSTVFAVIDLSTAKVVKTIPMPGVTGAWGVKAASDGKIYAGTHYDGHLYQYTPGDSSLVDLGQLGAETHIWALVAGADGKIYAGTYPNAHVFEYDPATSQVRDLGRVHPTEKYVHALAYDSDRNVLYAGVGGSTAGIVKLDLTNGGSREILQQLLPQAYANYDFAFNMGYALGKLFVRLNKPDHLLIVDAATETVEYYNPNGLGMGSRVLATMPGDDHKIYFGGAILRSYDIATRTFAVEFPDSQTRAFNFFDGQFVQLNDPAWPGYTFIGFSEKGQIMKFNKQTGMLATSKVDNFGSPILIQSLHTGYDGNVYIGGYLGATGFTSYRPSDGTFTEVQQFGQVESVESVNGKLYIGTYGNARVYEYDPAAPWTSTNPRRVAELVSHGQDRPFAMVGVNSLSKLYVGSVPDYGSLSGALTVYDVPTRQTQVHKDIVHNQGVVSLTYKDGLVYGGTTIYGGLGTSGPSETEGKLFVFDTATNAKVFEIVPVPGRKVVSGLLAGPDGMIWGVAEDTIFKFDPQTRQIVYKSAKLGRYGTGTVWVDAFLELGKDGNVYGTNRQKTLFMIKPDTMDFIKIKSGAGNYLSQDAFGNLYMANDADLWKYTLPADDQEASLDSMQASIASYEASGEINATFAGELRYRLNIIGILSGQGAAQQAVAYLQDFIAHIGDQAVLQQGLLSQSASDALSSEAADLIGQWTS
;
A
#
# COMPACT_ATOMS: atom_id res chain seq x y z
N MET A 1 -24.16 41.93 -60.02
CA MET A 1 -24.98 42.66 -59.02
C MET A 1 -25.47 41.65 -58.01
N SER A 2 -24.93 41.65 -56.80
CA SER A 2 -25.68 41.21 -55.61
C SER A 2 -26.57 42.37 -55.19
N PRO A 3 -27.77 42.11 -54.64
CA PRO A 3 -27.94 42.24 -53.18
C PRO A 3 -29.02 41.27 -52.60
N THR A 4 -28.72 40.54 -51.52
CA THR A 4 -29.06 40.75 -50.09
C THR A 4 -30.42 40.22 -49.59
N THR A 5 -30.30 39.27 -48.64
CA THR A 5 -30.96 39.13 -47.31
C THR A 5 -32.45 38.77 -47.12
N SER A 6 -32.60 37.62 -46.44
CA SER A 6 -33.49 37.26 -45.31
C SER A 6 -35.01 37.26 -45.50
N VAL A 7 -35.70 36.15 -45.18
CA VAL A 7 -36.23 35.79 -43.86
C VAL A 7 -36.88 34.39 -43.94
N GLN A 8 -36.76 33.67 -42.83
CA GLN A 8 -37.35 32.39 -42.40
C GLN A 8 -38.74 31.98 -42.94
N LYS A 9 -38.86 30.64 -43.07
CA LYS A 9 -40.02 29.78 -42.74
C LYS A 9 -41.30 29.97 -43.57
N MET A 10 -41.71 28.89 -44.27
CA MET A 10 -42.83 28.02 -43.85
C MET A 10 -43.49 27.32 -45.05
N LEU A 11 -43.49 25.97 -45.02
CA LEU A 11 -44.46 25.01 -45.59
C LEU A 11 -44.61 24.97 -47.14
N ILE A 12 -44.57 23.83 -47.84
CA ILE A 12 -45.39 22.60 -47.72
C ILE A 12 -44.68 21.44 -48.46
N CYS A 13 -44.57 20.27 -47.83
CA CYS A 13 -45.04 19.00 -48.40
C CYS A 13 -45.16 17.95 -47.28
N CYS A 14 -46.31 17.30 -47.25
CA CYS A 14 -46.92 16.66 -46.11
C CYS A 14 -46.48 15.19 -45.89
N LEU A 15 -46.80 14.73 -44.66
CA LEU A 15 -47.10 13.35 -44.29
C LEU A 15 -45.92 12.38 -44.15
N GLY A 16 -45.33 12.37 -42.95
CA GLY A 16 -44.56 11.26 -42.40
C GLY A 16 -44.85 11.14 -40.90
N MET A 17 -46.00 10.56 -40.56
CA MET A 17 -46.36 10.18 -39.18
C MET A 17 -45.60 8.93 -38.76
N LEU A 18 -45.04 9.00 -37.54
CA LEU A 18 -44.93 7.95 -36.52
C LEU A 18 -44.86 6.49 -37.00
N ILE A 19 -43.69 5.86 -36.87
CA ILE A 19 -43.51 4.66 -36.03
C ILE A 19 -42.13 4.77 -35.36
N CYS A 20 -42.16 4.86 -34.03
CA CYS A 20 -41.02 4.59 -33.17
C CYS A 20 -40.65 3.11 -33.32
N LEU A 21 -39.42 2.81 -33.76
CA LEU A 21 -38.74 1.61 -33.27
C LEU A 21 -37.60 2.08 -32.38
N ALA A 22 -37.85 1.96 -31.08
CA ALA A 22 -36.82 1.88 -30.08
C ALA A 22 -35.91 0.71 -30.44
N ALA A 23 -34.69 1.00 -30.91
CA ALA A 23 -33.60 0.06 -30.77
C ALA A 23 -33.22 0.06 -29.29
N VAL A 24 -33.89 -0.80 -28.52
CA VAL A 24 -33.53 -1.14 -27.15
C VAL A 24 -32.20 -1.86 -27.21
N PHE A 25 -31.09 -1.12 -27.23
CA PHE A 25 -29.86 -1.59 -26.63
C PHE A 25 -30.05 -1.46 -25.11
N GLY A 26 -30.77 -2.41 -24.54
CA GLY A 26 -30.69 -2.63 -23.10
C GLY A 26 -29.26 -3.08 -22.77
N PRO A 27 -28.71 -2.71 -21.61
CA PRO A 27 -27.50 -3.38 -21.13
C PRO A 27 -27.81 -4.88 -21.07
N TYR A 28 -27.00 -5.68 -21.76
CA TYR A 28 -26.97 -7.12 -21.54
C TYR A 28 -26.70 -7.33 -20.05
N ARG A 29 -27.73 -7.67 -19.28
CA ARG A 29 -27.55 -8.25 -17.95
C ARG A 29 -27.06 -9.66 -18.19
N ILE A 30 -25.77 -9.88 -18.00
CA ILE A 30 -25.28 -11.22 -17.68
C ILE A 30 -25.87 -11.49 -16.30
N GLY A 31 -26.96 -12.27 -16.27
CA GLY A 31 -27.47 -12.78 -15.01
C GLY A 31 -26.44 -13.76 -14.48
N SER A 32 -25.78 -13.42 -13.38
CA SER A 32 -25.17 -14.44 -12.52
C SER A 32 -26.21 -15.52 -12.28
N ALA A 33 -25.85 -16.79 -12.42
CA ALA A 33 -26.71 -17.89 -11.97
C ALA A 33 -27.25 -17.55 -10.57
N ASN A 34 -28.55 -17.76 -10.33
CA ASN A 34 -29.10 -17.50 -9.00
C ASN A 34 -28.31 -18.37 -8.00
N PRO A 35 -27.76 -17.78 -6.93
CA PRO A 35 -26.99 -18.53 -5.95
C PRO A 35 -27.83 -19.68 -5.40
N ALA A 36 -27.19 -20.83 -5.15
CA ALA A 36 -27.89 -21.99 -4.59
C ALA A 36 -28.51 -21.62 -3.24
N THR A 37 -29.84 -21.61 -3.17
CA THR A 37 -30.59 -21.31 -1.95
C THR A 37 -30.62 -22.54 -1.05
N ILE A 38 -30.40 -22.31 0.25
CA ILE A 38 -30.55 -23.32 1.29
C ILE A 38 -31.98 -23.23 1.84
N PRO A 39 -32.78 -24.30 1.78
CA PRO A 39 -34.14 -24.25 2.27
C PRO A 39 -34.17 -24.00 3.78
N VAL A 40 -34.82 -22.91 4.19
CA VAL A 40 -35.16 -22.63 5.59
C VAL A 40 -36.61 -23.03 5.83
N THR A 41 -36.85 -23.86 6.85
CA THR A 41 -38.22 -24.31 7.16
C THR A 41 -39.09 -23.12 7.57
N ASN A 42 -40.25 -22.98 6.92
CA ASN A 42 -41.24 -21.93 7.20
C ASN A 42 -40.65 -20.50 7.17
N ALA A 43 -39.84 -20.21 6.15
CA ALA A 43 -39.05 -18.98 6.07
C ALA A 43 -39.89 -17.68 5.94
N GLY A 44 -41.08 -17.76 5.34
CA GLY A 44 -42.08 -16.66 5.28
C GLY A 44 -43.20 -16.78 6.32
N PHE A 45 -43.06 -17.67 7.32
CA PHE A 45 -44.02 -17.80 8.43
C PHE A 45 -45.48 -18.13 8.05
N GLU A 46 -45.71 -18.69 6.86
CA GLU A 46 -47.04 -19.05 6.35
C GLU A 46 -47.62 -20.37 6.89
N GLN A 47 -46.78 -21.24 7.47
CA GLN A 47 -47.25 -22.50 8.05
C GLN A 47 -47.96 -22.25 9.39
N PRO A 48 -49.08 -22.96 9.65
CA PRO A 48 -49.86 -22.75 10.87
C PRO A 48 -49.06 -23.09 12.12
N VAL A 49 -49.18 -22.25 13.16
CA VAL A 49 -48.60 -22.49 14.48
C VAL A 49 -49.29 -23.71 15.12
N VAL A 50 -48.51 -24.72 15.49
CA VAL A 50 -49.03 -25.97 16.10
C VAL A 50 -48.57 -26.04 17.55
N GLY A 51 -49.52 -26.12 18.49
CA GLY A 51 -49.19 -26.25 19.92
C GLY A 51 -48.43 -25.06 20.52
N GLY A 52 -48.53 -23.88 19.89
CA GLY A 52 -47.75 -22.68 20.29
C GLY A 52 -46.33 -22.64 19.73
N SER A 53 -45.91 -23.64 18.95
CA SER A 53 -44.62 -23.68 18.27
C SER A 53 -44.75 -23.26 16.82
N ILE A 54 -43.85 -22.38 16.37
CA ILE A 54 -43.74 -21.97 14.97
C ILE A 54 -42.93 -23.07 14.26
N PRO A 55 -43.46 -23.75 13.24
CA PRO A 55 -42.72 -24.80 12.53
C PRO A 55 -41.36 -24.28 12.06
N GLY A 56 -40.27 -24.99 12.38
CA GLY A 56 -38.92 -24.61 11.99
C GLY A 56 -38.25 -23.51 12.84
N TRP A 57 -38.90 -22.98 13.88
CA TRP A 57 -38.39 -21.86 14.66
C TRP A 57 -38.59 -22.05 16.17
N LYS A 58 -37.57 -21.72 16.97
CA LYS A 58 -37.60 -21.85 18.43
C LYS A 58 -36.98 -20.65 19.13
N GLN A 59 -37.58 -20.23 20.24
CA GLN A 59 -36.96 -19.22 21.09
C GLN A 59 -35.73 -19.80 21.79
N THR A 60 -34.57 -19.15 21.60
CA THR A 60 -33.29 -19.52 22.23
C THR A 60 -32.82 -18.49 23.25
N TYR A 61 -33.29 -17.24 23.14
CA TYR A 61 -33.00 -16.17 24.10
C TYR A 61 -34.29 -15.61 24.69
N GLY A 62 -34.26 -15.34 26.01
CA GLY A 62 -35.40 -14.78 26.74
C GLY A 62 -36.50 -15.79 27.05
N VAL A 63 -36.19 -17.09 27.03
CA VAL A 63 -37.14 -18.18 27.31
C VAL A 63 -37.75 -17.98 28.71
N GLY A 64 -39.08 -17.95 28.77
CA GLY A 64 -39.84 -17.79 30.02
C GLY A 64 -39.88 -16.36 30.57
N VAL A 65 -39.31 -15.38 29.88
CA VAL A 65 -39.38 -13.96 30.28
C VAL A 65 -40.62 -13.32 29.68
N SER A 66 -41.56 -12.89 30.52
CA SER A 66 -42.88 -12.39 30.06
C SER A 66 -42.83 -11.04 29.32
N THR A 67 -41.74 -10.28 29.49
CA THR A 67 -41.55 -8.97 28.84
C THR A 67 -40.86 -9.07 27.48
N VAL A 68 -40.54 -10.27 27.01
CA VAL A 68 -40.13 -10.50 25.63
C VAL A 68 -41.15 -11.40 24.97
N THR A 69 -41.68 -10.97 23.83
CA THR A 69 -42.75 -11.71 23.14
C THR A 69 -42.43 -11.87 21.66
N TYR A 70 -42.84 -13.01 21.11
CA TYR A 70 -42.72 -13.29 19.68
C TYR A 70 -43.93 -14.11 19.19
N GLY A 71 -44.25 -14.00 17.91
CA GLY A 71 -45.33 -14.80 17.32
C GLY A 71 -45.64 -14.44 15.88
N VAL A 72 -46.28 -15.38 15.17
CA VAL A 72 -46.76 -15.17 13.81
C VAL A 72 -47.98 -14.24 13.81
N THR A 73 -48.04 -13.30 12.88
CA THR A 73 -49.08 -12.27 12.78
C THR A 73 -49.37 -11.89 11.33
N ASN A 74 -50.55 -11.35 11.07
CA ASN A 74 -50.94 -10.79 9.77
C ASN A 74 -51.00 -9.25 9.76
N ALA A 75 -50.56 -8.60 10.84
CA ALA A 75 -50.64 -7.15 11.01
C ALA A 75 -49.76 -6.37 10.01
N ALA A 76 -48.57 -6.90 9.72
CA ALA A 76 -47.65 -6.42 8.69
C ALA A 76 -46.92 -7.65 8.10
N LYS A 77 -46.62 -7.61 6.81
CA LYS A 77 -45.92 -8.68 6.08
C LYS A 77 -45.26 -8.12 4.83
N ALA A 78 -44.13 -8.69 4.43
CA ALA A 78 -43.42 -8.31 3.22
C ALA A 78 -44.02 -9.05 2.01
N SER A 79 -44.27 -10.34 2.15
CA SER A 79 -44.95 -11.18 1.18
C SER A 79 -46.07 -12.00 1.86
N GLY A 80 -46.73 -12.90 1.12
CA GLY A 80 -47.70 -13.83 1.70
C GLY A 80 -48.84 -13.19 2.52
N ALA A 81 -49.24 -13.88 3.59
CA ALA A 81 -50.31 -13.48 4.50
C ALA A 81 -49.81 -13.22 5.94
N TYR A 82 -48.63 -13.70 6.31
CA TYR A 82 -48.11 -13.69 7.66
C TYR A 82 -46.64 -13.24 7.73
N SER A 83 -46.20 -12.86 8.92
CA SER A 83 -44.80 -12.60 9.26
C SER A 83 -44.57 -12.94 10.75
N ILE A 84 -43.33 -12.93 11.23
CA ILE A 84 -43.05 -13.01 12.67
C ILE A 84 -42.91 -11.61 13.27
N ARG A 85 -43.57 -11.36 14.39
CA ARG A 85 -43.33 -10.17 15.23
C ARG A 85 -42.41 -10.54 16.38
N LEU A 86 -41.41 -9.71 16.64
CA LEU A 86 -40.60 -9.69 17.85
C LEU A 86 -40.92 -8.40 18.62
N ASP A 87 -41.05 -8.48 19.94
CA ASP A 87 -41.20 -7.32 20.83
C ASP A 87 -40.44 -7.57 22.12
N ASP A 88 -39.24 -6.99 22.22
CA ASP A 88 -38.40 -6.99 23.41
C ASP A 88 -38.65 -5.72 24.23
N ALA A 89 -39.26 -5.88 25.41
CA ALA A 89 -39.44 -4.83 26.40
C ALA A 89 -38.60 -5.06 27.67
N SER A 90 -37.63 -5.98 27.63
CA SER A 90 -36.80 -6.34 28.77
C SER A 90 -35.47 -5.59 28.77
N ALA A 91 -35.10 -5.00 29.90
CA ALA A 91 -33.78 -4.33 30.02
C ALA A 91 -32.66 -5.30 30.42
N THR A 92 -33.02 -6.54 30.79
CA THR A 92 -32.09 -7.51 31.40
C THR A 92 -32.06 -8.86 30.67
N ALA A 93 -33.00 -9.12 29.76
CA ALA A 93 -33.04 -10.32 28.94
C ALA A 93 -33.13 -9.92 27.48
N SER A 94 -32.46 -10.67 26.61
CA SER A 94 -32.53 -10.47 25.15
C SER A 94 -33.58 -11.40 24.56
N LEU A 95 -34.18 -11.02 23.43
CA LEU A 95 -35.12 -11.84 22.67
C LEU A 95 -34.42 -12.46 21.46
N GLY A 96 -34.59 -13.76 21.25
CA GLY A 96 -33.97 -14.44 20.11
C GLY A 96 -34.75 -15.67 19.68
N VAL A 97 -35.03 -15.77 18.39
CA VAL A 97 -35.71 -16.91 17.76
C VAL A 97 -34.80 -17.47 16.67
N ASP A 98 -34.37 -18.72 16.86
CA ASP A 98 -33.51 -19.47 15.93
C ASP A 98 -34.35 -20.30 14.98
N SER A 99 -33.89 -20.38 13.73
CA SER A 99 -34.34 -21.42 12.80
C SER A 99 -33.86 -22.79 13.25
N ASP A 100 -34.48 -23.84 12.72
CA ASP A 100 -33.86 -25.15 12.70
C ASP A 100 -32.52 -25.08 11.98
N LYS A 101 -31.60 -25.95 12.39
CA LYS A 101 -30.27 -26.02 11.80
C LYS A 101 -30.34 -26.67 10.43
N PHE A 102 -29.60 -26.12 9.47
CA PHE A 102 -29.44 -26.66 8.13
C PHE A 102 -27.97 -27.07 7.88
N PRO A 103 -27.71 -28.07 7.02
CA PRO A 103 -26.35 -28.51 6.72
C PRO A 103 -25.57 -27.44 5.96
N ILE A 104 -24.28 -27.34 6.22
CA ILE A 104 -23.35 -26.47 5.49
C ILE A 104 -22.05 -27.23 5.16
N VAL A 105 -21.25 -26.65 4.29
CA VAL A 105 -19.91 -27.12 3.92
C VAL A 105 -18.89 -26.16 4.52
N ALA A 106 -17.93 -26.71 5.27
CA ALA A 106 -16.82 -25.94 5.83
C ALA A 106 -16.01 -25.24 4.72
N GLY A 107 -15.62 -23.99 4.96
CA GLY A 107 -14.90 -23.16 3.97
C GLY A 107 -15.78 -22.47 2.94
N THR A 108 -17.07 -22.85 2.83
CA THR A 108 -18.03 -22.18 1.93
C THR A 108 -18.56 -20.91 2.58
N ALA A 109 -18.74 -19.86 1.77
CA ALA A 109 -19.38 -18.63 2.21
C ALA A 109 -20.90 -18.73 2.10
N TYR A 110 -21.60 -18.13 3.06
CA TYR A 110 -23.06 -18.14 3.12
C TYR A 110 -23.57 -16.74 3.43
N SER A 111 -24.73 -16.39 2.85
CA SER A 111 -25.53 -15.22 3.20
C SER A 111 -26.80 -15.66 3.90
N ALA A 112 -27.24 -14.92 4.91
CA ALA A 112 -28.59 -14.99 5.45
C ALA A 112 -29.24 -13.61 5.34
N SER A 113 -30.49 -13.56 4.90
CA SER A 113 -31.26 -12.32 4.82
C SER A 113 -32.70 -12.51 5.24
N ALA A 114 -33.37 -11.40 5.56
CA ALA A 114 -34.80 -11.34 5.80
C ALA A 114 -35.31 -9.92 5.55
N MET A 115 -36.61 -9.76 5.35
CA MET A 115 -37.27 -8.45 5.27
C MET A 115 -37.66 -7.99 6.66
N PHE A 116 -37.20 -6.80 7.07
CA PHE A 116 -37.42 -6.22 8.39
C PHE A 116 -38.26 -4.95 8.30
N GLN A 117 -39.26 -4.82 9.16
CA GLN A 117 -39.90 -3.54 9.47
C GLN A 117 -39.72 -3.28 10.97
N VAL A 118 -38.71 -2.47 11.31
CA VAL A 118 -38.35 -2.19 12.71
C VAL A 118 -39.10 -0.94 13.19
N GLU A 119 -39.84 -1.07 14.29
CA GLU A 119 -40.65 0.00 14.87
C GLU A 119 -39.93 0.73 15.99
N ARG A 120 -39.17 -0.01 16.81
CA ARG A 120 -38.45 0.49 18.00
C ARG A 120 -37.11 -0.22 18.13
N GLY A 121 -36.12 0.48 18.67
CA GLY A 121 -34.80 -0.09 18.96
C GLY A 121 -34.10 -0.55 17.69
N THR A 122 -33.38 -1.67 17.77
CA THR A 122 -32.85 -2.37 16.59
C THR A 122 -33.17 -3.86 16.69
N LEU A 123 -33.39 -4.47 15.52
CA LEU A 123 -33.44 -5.91 15.37
C LEU A 123 -32.20 -6.36 14.60
N SER A 124 -31.78 -7.59 14.80
CA SER A 124 -30.58 -8.14 14.17
C SER A 124 -30.87 -9.50 13.55
N ILE A 125 -30.18 -9.79 12.45
CA ILE A 125 -30.05 -11.13 11.88
C ILE A 125 -28.66 -11.65 12.16
N TYR A 126 -28.58 -12.90 12.58
CA TYR A 126 -27.34 -13.63 12.79
C TYR A 126 -27.32 -14.86 11.89
N LEU A 127 -26.15 -15.14 11.31
CA LEU A 127 -25.84 -16.45 10.75
C LEU A 127 -24.85 -17.12 11.70
N GLN A 128 -25.27 -18.25 12.28
CA GLN A 128 -24.53 -18.97 13.32
C GLN A 128 -24.01 -20.30 12.79
N PHE A 129 -22.75 -20.63 13.03
CA PHE A 129 -22.10 -21.87 12.59
C PHE A 129 -21.84 -22.80 13.77
N PHE A 130 -22.11 -24.09 13.59
CA PHE A 130 -21.99 -25.12 14.64
C PHE A 130 -21.19 -26.32 14.17
N ASN A 131 -20.38 -26.87 15.07
CA ASN A 131 -19.69 -28.13 14.85
C ASN A 131 -20.59 -29.36 15.05
N GLU A 132 -20.04 -30.55 14.83
CA GLU A 132 -20.76 -31.84 14.93
C GLU A 132 -21.34 -32.10 16.33
N ALA A 133 -20.69 -31.58 17.39
CA ALA A 133 -21.20 -31.63 18.76
C ALA A 133 -22.36 -30.63 19.02
N GLY A 134 -22.73 -29.84 18.02
CA GLY A 134 -23.79 -28.83 18.11
C GLY A 134 -23.39 -27.55 18.84
N VAL A 135 -22.10 -27.35 19.12
CA VAL A 135 -21.54 -26.15 19.76
C VAL A 135 -21.33 -25.06 18.71
N ARG A 136 -21.73 -23.82 19.02
CA ARG A 136 -21.52 -22.67 18.14
C ARG A 136 -20.04 -22.32 18.10
N VAL A 137 -19.42 -22.44 16.92
CA VAL A 137 -17.99 -22.18 16.70
C VAL A 137 -17.72 -20.78 16.14
N ALA A 138 -18.68 -20.22 15.40
CA ALA A 138 -18.63 -18.85 14.90
C ALA A 138 -20.03 -18.29 14.69
N ASN A 139 -20.13 -16.97 14.57
CA ASN A 139 -21.32 -16.30 14.04
C ASN A 139 -20.93 -14.96 13.45
N THR A 140 -21.81 -14.46 12.59
CA THR A 140 -21.76 -13.12 12.00
C THR A 140 -23.14 -12.50 12.19
N SER A 141 -23.20 -11.16 12.28
CA SER A 141 -24.47 -10.46 12.52
C SER A 141 -24.56 -9.12 11.82
N ALA A 142 -25.78 -8.73 11.46
CA ALA A 142 -26.11 -7.39 11.03
C ALA A 142 -27.32 -6.86 11.80
N SER A 143 -27.29 -5.58 12.15
CA SER A 143 -28.41 -4.88 12.77
C SER A 143 -29.18 -4.07 11.74
N VAL A 144 -30.48 -3.98 11.93
CA VAL A 144 -31.41 -3.20 11.12
C VAL A 144 -32.04 -2.14 12.00
N ASP A 145 -31.90 -0.89 11.56
CA ASP A 145 -32.45 0.28 12.22
C ASP A 145 -33.95 0.46 11.92
N PRO A 146 -34.67 1.28 12.71
CA PRO A 146 -36.08 1.61 12.47
C PRO A 146 -36.36 2.06 11.03
N SER A 147 -37.43 1.54 10.45
CA SER A 147 -37.79 1.79 9.05
C SER A 147 -39.30 2.01 8.88
N PRO A 148 -39.74 2.93 8.00
CA PRO A 148 -41.17 3.18 7.76
C PRO A 148 -41.87 2.04 7.01
N GLY A 149 -41.12 1.09 6.44
CA GLY A 149 -41.60 -0.09 5.74
C GLY A 149 -40.54 -1.20 5.73
N PHE A 150 -40.85 -2.31 5.07
CA PHE A 150 -39.92 -3.44 5.00
C PHE A 150 -38.64 -3.10 4.23
N VAL A 151 -37.49 -3.39 4.84
CA VAL A 151 -36.16 -3.26 4.27
C VAL A 151 -35.41 -4.58 4.42
N LYS A 152 -34.60 -4.96 3.43
CA LYS A 152 -33.80 -6.19 3.51
C LYS A 152 -32.66 -6.01 4.52
N GLY A 153 -32.61 -6.86 5.53
CA GLY A 153 -31.45 -7.04 6.40
C GLY A 153 -30.68 -8.27 5.96
N SER A 154 -29.37 -8.16 5.75
CA SER A 154 -28.53 -9.28 5.32
C SER A 154 -27.20 -9.34 6.06
N VAL A 155 -26.70 -10.56 6.23
CA VAL A 155 -25.42 -10.87 6.86
C VAL A 155 -24.74 -12.01 6.12
N SER A 156 -23.41 -11.99 6.02
CA SER A 156 -22.63 -13.06 5.37
C SER A 156 -21.43 -13.47 6.21
N GLY A 157 -20.99 -14.72 6.02
CA GLY A 157 -19.81 -15.29 6.69
C GLY A 157 -19.34 -16.58 6.04
N ILE A 158 -18.05 -16.89 6.22
CA ILE A 158 -17.44 -18.15 5.78
C ILE A 158 -17.59 -19.18 6.91
N ALA A 159 -18.07 -20.37 6.57
CA ALA A 159 -18.17 -21.48 7.51
C ALA A 159 -16.76 -21.92 7.99
N PRO A 160 -16.49 -21.94 9.30
CA PRO A 160 -15.22 -22.44 9.84
C PRO A 160 -14.93 -23.90 9.46
N ALA A 161 -13.66 -24.29 9.52
CA ALA A 161 -13.18 -25.63 9.15
C ALA A 161 -13.88 -26.78 9.90
N ASP A 162 -14.34 -26.54 11.13
CA ASP A 162 -15.00 -27.52 12.00
C ASP A 162 -16.53 -27.39 12.04
N ALA A 163 -17.12 -26.48 11.24
CA ALA A 163 -18.56 -26.30 11.16
C ALA A 163 -19.22 -27.29 10.18
N VAL A 164 -20.37 -27.84 10.57
CA VAL A 164 -21.16 -28.80 9.76
C VAL A 164 -22.63 -28.39 9.61
N THR A 165 -23.13 -27.51 10.48
CA THR A 165 -24.49 -26.96 10.39
C THR A 165 -24.50 -25.46 10.68
N ALA A 166 -25.52 -24.76 10.21
CA ALA A 166 -25.77 -23.38 10.55
C ALA A 166 -27.25 -23.12 10.91
N SER A 167 -27.54 -22.00 11.57
CA SER A 167 -28.90 -21.48 11.81
C SER A 167 -28.97 -19.97 11.55
N VAL A 168 -30.18 -19.49 11.28
CA VAL A 168 -30.49 -18.05 11.27
C VAL A 168 -31.14 -17.69 12.60
N LEU A 169 -30.57 -16.71 13.30
CA LEU A 169 -31.13 -16.17 14.53
C LEU A 169 -31.65 -14.75 14.28
N LEU A 170 -32.95 -14.57 14.56
CA LEU A 170 -33.61 -13.26 14.61
C LEU A 170 -33.57 -12.75 16.05
N TYR A 171 -32.98 -11.58 16.27
CA TYR A 171 -32.52 -11.18 17.60
C TYR A 171 -32.82 -9.73 17.95
N SER A 172 -33.05 -9.49 19.24
CA SER A 172 -32.96 -8.17 19.85
C SER A 172 -32.16 -8.23 21.14
N ALA A 173 -31.21 -7.31 21.31
CA ALA A 173 -30.41 -7.23 22.52
C ALA A 173 -31.17 -6.47 23.62
N SER A 174 -30.98 -6.87 24.87
CA SER A 174 -31.58 -6.22 26.03
C SER A 174 -31.20 -4.73 26.18
N THR A 175 -30.10 -4.30 25.55
CA THR A 175 -29.63 -2.91 25.56
C THR A 175 -30.36 -2.01 24.56
N VAL A 176 -31.00 -2.58 23.53
CA VAL A 176 -31.68 -1.83 22.46
C VAL A 176 -33.20 -2.04 22.46
N GLN A 177 -33.69 -3.15 23.03
CA GLN A 177 -35.12 -3.41 23.29
C GLN A 177 -35.99 -3.25 22.03
N GLY A 178 -35.60 -3.95 20.99
CA GLY A 178 -36.14 -3.84 19.65
C GLY A 178 -37.52 -4.47 19.50
N ALA A 179 -38.34 -3.88 18.64
CA ALA A 179 -39.64 -4.42 18.25
C ALA A 179 -39.91 -4.18 16.76
N GLY A 180 -40.55 -5.15 16.12
CA GLY A 180 -40.89 -5.05 14.70
C GLY A 180 -41.31 -6.39 14.08
N TYR A 181 -41.44 -6.38 12.77
CA TYR A 181 -41.83 -7.53 11.95
C TYR A 181 -40.66 -8.01 11.10
N ILE A 182 -40.56 -9.31 10.95
CA ILE A 182 -39.53 -9.97 10.14
C ILE A 182 -40.23 -11.00 9.25
N ASP A 183 -39.83 -11.07 7.99
CA ASP A 183 -40.45 -11.92 6.98
C ASP A 183 -39.43 -12.38 5.93
N ASP A 184 -39.82 -13.34 5.08
CA ASP A 184 -39.05 -13.81 3.92
C ASP A 184 -37.57 -14.13 4.25
N VAL A 185 -37.34 -15.04 5.21
CA VAL A 185 -35.97 -15.48 5.54
C VAL A 185 -35.37 -16.28 4.39
N GLU A 186 -34.16 -15.94 3.97
CA GLU A 186 -33.46 -16.58 2.88
C GLU A 186 -32.02 -16.87 3.27
N VAL A 187 -31.51 -18.04 2.87
CA VAL A 187 -30.11 -18.41 3.01
C VAL A 187 -29.57 -18.82 1.65
N GLU A 188 -28.41 -18.30 1.29
CA GLU A 188 -27.76 -18.54 0.01
C GLU A 188 -26.31 -18.99 0.22
N VAL A 189 -25.84 -19.89 -0.63
CA VAL A 189 -24.40 -20.09 -0.84
C VAL A 189 -23.86 -18.87 -1.59
N ILE A 190 -22.76 -18.32 -1.10
CA ILE A 190 -21.97 -17.31 -1.81
C ILE A 190 -20.78 -18.02 -2.42
N GLU A 191 -20.69 -17.98 -3.73
CA GLU A 191 -19.47 -18.40 -4.42
C GLU A 191 -18.36 -17.39 -4.14
N ILE A 192 -17.28 -17.89 -3.55
CA ILE A 192 -16.07 -17.12 -3.31
C ILE A 192 -14.91 -17.80 -4.03
N GLY A 193 -14.05 -16.95 -4.55
CA GLY A 193 -12.86 -17.32 -5.29
C GLY A 193 -11.75 -17.88 -4.41
N THR A 194 -10.61 -18.14 -5.02
CA THR A 194 -9.43 -18.70 -4.35
C THR A 194 -8.35 -17.64 -4.14
N PHE A 195 -7.59 -17.79 -3.05
CA PHE A 195 -6.49 -16.89 -2.73
C PHE A 195 -5.13 -17.55 -2.94
N GLU A 196 -4.20 -16.79 -3.50
CA GLU A 196 -2.81 -17.16 -3.65
C GLU A 196 -1.91 -16.03 -3.14
N ASN A 197 -0.91 -16.37 -2.31
CA ASN A 197 0.12 -15.41 -1.91
C ASN A 197 1.29 -15.52 -2.89
N LEU A 198 1.52 -14.48 -3.68
CA LEU A 198 2.57 -14.41 -4.70
C LEU A 198 3.91 -13.96 -4.12
N GLY A 199 4.00 -13.77 -2.81
CA GLY A 199 5.22 -13.43 -2.08
C GLY A 199 5.52 -11.94 -2.08
N GLN A 200 6.81 -11.63 -1.91
CA GLN A 200 7.32 -10.27 -1.65
C GLN A 200 8.06 -9.75 -2.88
N PRO A 201 7.36 -9.03 -3.78
CA PRO A 201 7.88 -8.72 -5.11
C PRO A 201 9.04 -7.72 -5.07
N ILE A 202 9.17 -6.95 -4.00
CA ILE A 202 10.19 -5.91 -3.88
C ILE A 202 10.96 -6.10 -2.58
N THR A 203 12.27 -6.25 -2.72
CA THR A 203 13.22 -6.22 -1.62
C THR A 203 14.20 -5.07 -1.82
N ASN A 204 14.68 -4.48 -0.74
CA ASN A 204 15.66 -3.40 -0.82
C ASN A 204 16.66 -3.41 0.34
N PHE A 205 17.84 -2.85 0.11
CA PHE A 205 18.87 -2.69 1.12
C PHE A 205 18.73 -1.32 1.79
N ILE A 206 17.92 -1.24 2.85
CA ILE A 206 17.70 0.00 3.59
C ILE A 206 18.44 -0.07 4.93
N ASN A 207 19.53 0.68 5.05
CA ASN A 207 20.34 0.76 6.27
C ASN A 207 20.58 2.22 6.69
N GLN A 208 20.77 2.43 7.98
CA GLN A 208 20.91 3.77 8.56
C GLN A 208 22.28 4.01 9.19
N ASP A 209 23.05 2.98 9.53
CA ASP A 209 24.43 3.09 10.01
C ASP A 209 25.19 1.78 9.71
N ALA A 210 26.49 1.75 9.94
CA ALA A 210 27.29 0.54 9.88
C ALA A 210 28.44 0.58 10.90
N ALA A 211 28.99 -0.60 11.19
CA ALA A 211 30.26 -0.75 11.88
C ALA A 211 31.16 -1.71 11.12
N PHE A 212 32.46 -1.49 11.13
CA PHE A 212 33.41 -2.48 10.65
C PHE A 212 33.95 -3.38 11.77
N GLY A 213 34.33 -4.60 11.40
CA GLY A 213 35.06 -5.52 12.27
C GLY A 213 35.49 -6.78 11.54
N ARG A 214 35.67 -7.87 12.28
CA ARG A 214 36.07 -9.17 11.71
C ARG A 214 35.11 -10.29 12.09
N GLU A 215 34.79 -11.15 11.14
CA GLU A 215 33.96 -12.37 11.32
C GLU A 215 34.67 -13.53 10.60
N SER A 216 34.91 -14.64 11.30
CA SER A 216 35.54 -15.84 10.71
C SER A 216 36.83 -15.54 9.93
N GLY A 217 37.67 -14.64 10.44
CA GLY A 217 38.94 -14.24 9.84
C GLY A 217 38.84 -13.21 8.69
N LYS A 218 37.65 -12.81 8.27
CA LYS A 218 37.40 -11.85 7.19
C LYS A 218 37.09 -10.46 7.72
N ASP A 219 37.43 -9.43 6.94
CA ASP A 219 37.01 -8.05 7.21
C ASP A 219 35.56 -7.86 6.73
N VAL A 220 34.70 -7.40 7.62
CA VAL A 220 33.26 -7.32 7.38
C VAL A 220 32.68 -5.96 7.79
N ALA A 221 31.55 -5.60 7.17
CA ALA A 221 30.64 -4.59 7.69
C ALA A 221 29.45 -5.26 8.38
N TYR A 222 29.04 -4.67 9.49
CA TYR A 222 27.85 -4.99 10.25
C TYR A 222 26.84 -3.87 10.08
N THR A 223 25.59 -4.21 9.82
CA THR A 223 24.52 -3.20 9.69
C THR A 223 23.15 -3.82 9.99
N VAL A 224 22.14 -2.98 10.16
CA VAL A 224 20.75 -3.41 10.26
C VAL A 224 20.04 -3.05 8.96
N VAL A 225 19.48 -4.05 8.29
CA VAL A 225 18.71 -3.91 7.07
C VAL A 225 17.22 -3.95 7.43
N LYS A 226 16.56 -2.81 7.27
CA LYS A 226 15.14 -2.62 7.57
C LYS A 226 14.27 -3.45 6.62
N GLY A 227 13.31 -4.17 7.17
CA GLY A 227 12.28 -4.88 6.44
C GLY A 227 10.85 -4.56 6.89
N ALA A 228 9.89 -4.77 6.00
CA ALA A 228 8.46 -4.83 6.32
C ALA A 228 8.08 -6.22 6.86
N ASN A 229 6.86 -6.40 7.38
CA ASN A 229 6.36 -7.70 7.85
C ASN A 229 7.30 -8.40 8.84
N ASP A 230 7.90 -7.61 9.74
CA ASP A 230 8.84 -8.11 10.75
C ASP A 230 10.12 -8.78 10.20
N SER A 231 10.52 -8.41 8.97
CA SER A 231 11.69 -8.98 8.26
C SER A 231 12.99 -8.15 8.39
N THR A 232 13.07 -7.29 9.40
CA THR A 232 14.32 -6.57 9.71
C THR A 232 15.39 -7.55 10.19
N VAL A 233 16.61 -7.38 9.70
CA VAL A 233 17.73 -8.26 10.04
C VAL A 233 18.99 -7.48 10.37
N PHE A 234 19.80 -8.03 11.27
CA PHE A 234 21.21 -7.69 11.38
C PHE A 234 21.98 -8.46 10.30
N ALA A 235 22.80 -7.78 9.49
CA ALA A 235 23.53 -8.35 8.37
C ALA A 235 25.05 -8.22 8.55
N VAL A 236 25.76 -9.30 8.21
CA VAL A 236 27.23 -9.35 8.13
C VAL A 236 27.64 -9.43 6.67
N ILE A 237 28.48 -8.50 6.23
CA ILE A 237 28.84 -8.31 4.82
C ILE A 237 30.35 -8.46 4.64
N ASP A 238 30.77 -9.38 3.78
CA ASP A 238 32.17 -9.52 3.38
C ASP A 238 32.59 -8.32 2.52
N LEU A 239 33.55 -7.54 3.00
CA LEU A 239 34.02 -6.33 2.30
C LEU A 239 34.86 -6.64 1.07
N SER A 240 35.41 -7.86 0.96
CA SER A 240 36.16 -8.27 -0.22
C SER A 240 35.24 -8.56 -1.40
N THR A 241 34.13 -9.29 -1.14
CA THR A 241 33.20 -9.76 -2.17
C THR A 241 31.91 -8.96 -2.30
N ALA A 242 31.64 -8.03 -1.36
CA ALA A 242 30.36 -7.31 -1.24
C ALA A 242 29.14 -8.23 -1.11
N LYS A 243 29.28 -9.37 -0.43
CA LYS A 243 28.20 -10.35 -0.22
C LYS A 243 27.77 -10.39 1.24
N VAL A 244 26.47 -10.50 1.48
CA VAL A 244 25.95 -10.86 2.81
C VAL A 244 26.32 -12.31 3.08
N VAL A 245 27.07 -12.53 4.17
CA VAL A 245 27.52 -13.87 4.59
C VAL A 245 26.71 -14.42 5.75
N LYS A 246 25.95 -13.56 6.44
CA LYS A 246 25.10 -13.93 7.58
C LYS A 246 24.01 -12.90 7.78
N THR A 247 22.81 -13.37 8.13
CA THR A 247 21.72 -12.54 8.61
C THR A 247 21.18 -13.11 9.92
N ILE A 248 20.72 -12.23 10.80
CA ILE A 248 20.10 -12.60 12.07
C ILE A 248 18.80 -11.79 12.19
N PRO A 249 17.62 -12.44 12.32
CA PRO A 249 16.35 -11.74 12.49
C PRO A 249 16.33 -10.82 13.71
N MET A 250 15.69 -9.67 13.57
CA MET A 250 15.44 -8.70 14.64
C MET A 250 13.93 -8.40 14.73
N PRO A 251 13.12 -9.34 15.27
CA PRO A 251 11.68 -9.16 15.35
C PRO A 251 11.32 -7.96 16.23
N GLY A 252 10.29 -7.21 15.84
CA GLY A 252 9.85 -5.94 16.44
C GLY A 252 10.66 -4.72 16.01
N VAL A 253 11.82 -4.90 15.37
CA VAL A 253 12.75 -3.80 15.06
C VAL A 253 12.44 -3.18 13.69
N THR A 254 12.38 -1.86 13.63
CA THR A 254 12.14 -1.12 12.37
C THR A 254 13.41 -0.56 11.72
N GLY A 255 14.55 -0.69 12.40
CA GLY A 255 15.90 -0.34 11.95
C GLY A 255 16.76 0.22 13.08
N ALA A 256 18.00 0.60 12.79
CA ALA A 256 18.96 1.07 13.79
C ALA A 256 19.78 2.27 13.28
N TRP A 257 19.75 3.38 14.01
CA TRP A 257 20.47 4.62 13.66
C TRP A 257 21.91 4.66 14.18
N GLY A 258 22.23 3.80 15.15
CA GLY A 258 23.59 3.58 15.63
C GLY A 258 23.98 2.12 15.51
N VAL A 259 25.09 1.85 14.83
CA VAL A 259 25.77 0.54 14.83
C VAL A 259 27.25 0.78 15.09
N LYS A 260 27.83 0.19 16.14
CA LYS A 260 29.23 0.43 16.50
C LYS A 260 29.93 -0.83 16.99
N ALA A 261 31.18 -0.99 16.57
CA ALA A 261 32.09 -1.97 17.13
C ALA A 261 32.78 -1.38 18.36
N ALA A 262 32.90 -2.16 19.43
CA ALA A 262 33.63 -1.78 20.63
C ALA A 262 35.01 -2.47 20.69
N SER A 263 35.87 -2.00 21.60
CA SER A 263 37.22 -2.55 21.77
C SER A 263 37.27 -3.97 22.35
N ASP A 264 36.14 -4.48 22.89
CA ASP A 264 35.98 -5.88 23.29
C ASP A 264 35.67 -6.82 22.10
N GLY A 265 35.58 -6.28 20.89
CA GLY A 265 35.31 -7.02 19.65
C GLY A 265 33.81 -7.27 19.40
N LYS A 266 32.91 -6.83 20.27
CA LYS A 266 31.47 -6.95 20.08
C LYS A 266 30.90 -5.77 19.30
N ILE A 267 29.74 -6.01 18.70
CA ILE A 267 29.01 -5.04 17.90
C ILE A 267 27.72 -4.70 18.61
N TYR A 268 27.36 -3.42 18.62
CA TYR A 268 26.15 -2.92 19.27
C TYR A 268 25.28 -2.18 18.26
N ALA A 269 23.97 -2.38 18.36
CA ALA A 269 22.99 -1.72 17.50
C ALA A 269 21.90 -1.07 18.36
N GLY A 270 21.66 0.22 18.15
CA GLY A 270 20.62 0.99 18.84
C GLY A 270 19.41 1.21 17.94
N THR A 271 18.25 0.72 18.35
CA THR A 271 17.04 0.67 17.53
C THR A 271 16.10 1.85 17.79
N HIS A 272 15.07 1.98 16.94
CA HIS A 272 14.08 3.04 17.02
C HIS A 272 12.64 2.51 17.00
N TYR A 273 11.73 3.33 17.53
CA TYR A 273 10.35 3.04 17.94
C TYR A 273 10.20 2.08 19.13
N ASP A 274 11.21 1.28 19.44
CA ASP A 274 11.33 0.48 20.66
C ASP A 274 12.39 1.04 21.63
N GLY A 275 13.49 1.62 21.13
CA GLY A 275 14.55 2.21 21.94
C GLY A 275 15.47 1.19 22.63
N HIS A 276 15.64 0.01 22.02
CA HIS A 276 16.42 -1.10 22.57
C HIS A 276 17.90 -1.07 22.13
N LEU A 277 18.79 -1.54 23.00
CA LEU A 277 20.19 -1.77 22.68
C LEU A 277 20.44 -3.27 22.46
N TYR A 278 20.94 -3.63 21.29
CA TYR A 278 21.31 -5.01 20.96
C TYR A 278 22.82 -5.18 20.96
N GLN A 279 23.29 -6.36 21.36
CA GLN A 279 24.69 -6.78 21.32
C GLN A 279 24.84 -8.02 20.45
N TYR A 280 25.88 -8.03 19.61
CA TYR A 280 26.29 -9.15 18.79
C TYR A 280 27.76 -9.48 19.06
N THR A 281 28.05 -10.76 19.33
CA THR A 281 29.42 -11.28 19.37
C THR A 281 29.72 -11.95 18.02
N PRO A 282 30.81 -11.56 17.31
CA PRO A 282 31.19 -12.24 16.07
C PRO A 282 31.30 -13.76 16.25
N GLY A 283 30.63 -14.51 15.37
CA GLY A 283 30.48 -15.96 15.46
C GLY A 283 29.13 -16.44 15.99
N ASP A 284 28.43 -15.68 16.83
CA ASP A 284 27.17 -16.10 17.46
C ASP A 284 26.01 -16.22 16.47
N SER A 285 25.06 -17.13 16.67
CA SER A 285 23.90 -17.29 15.77
C SER A 285 22.75 -16.30 16.05
N SER A 286 22.86 -15.48 17.11
CA SER A 286 21.79 -14.59 17.59
C SER A 286 22.36 -13.30 18.18
N LEU A 287 21.54 -12.24 18.26
CA LEU A 287 21.84 -11.07 19.09
C LEU A 287 21.31 -11.26 20.52
N VAL A 288 21.91 -10.56 21.47
CA VAL A 288 21.39 -10.37 22.83
C VAL A 288 20.67 -9.02 22.86
N ASP A 289 19.38 -9.02 23.17
CA ASP A 289 18.64 -7.80 23.49
C ASP A 289 18.98 -7.38 24.93
N LEU A 290 19.65 -6.24 25.09
CA LEU A 290 20.02 -5.68 26.40
C LEU A 290 18.87 -4.83 26.99
N GLY A 291 17.75 -4.72 26.28
CA GLY A 291 16.53 -4.06 26.70
C GLY A 291 16.42 -2.61 26.26
N GLN A 292 15.24 -2.04 26.52
CA GLN A 292 14.94 -0.63 26.32
C GLN A 292 15.77 0.27 27.26
N LEU A 293 16.34 1.34 26.72
CA LEU A 293 17.04 2.34 27.53
C LEU A 293 16.04 3.31 28.17
N GLY A 294 15.72 3.08 29.45
CA GLY A 294 14.77 3.92 30.20
C GLY A 294 13.38 3.95 29.55
N ALA A 295 12.83 5.14 29.35
CA ALA A 295 11.57 5.38 28.63
C ALA A 295 11.81 5.95 27.22
N GLU A 296 13.00 5.73 26.66
CA GLU A 296 13.37 6.23 25.34
C GLU A 296 12.76 5.36 24.25
N THR A 297 12.43 5.99 23.13
CA THR A 297 11.86 5.29 21.96
C THR A 297 12.85 5.17 20.83
N HIS A 298 13.97 5.90 20.89
CA HIS A 298 14.99 5.91 19.83
C HIS A 298 16.37 6.01 20.44
N ILE A 299 17.30 5.22 19.91
CA ILE A 299 18.75 5.41 20.08
C ILE A 299 19.30 5.99 18.78
N TRP A 300 19.63 7.27 18.79
CA TRP A 300 20.06 8.01 17.61
C TRP A 300 21.55 7.93 17.33
N ALA A 301 22.35 7.79 18.39
CA ALA A 301 23.80 7.76 18.29
C ALA A 301 24.37 6.71 19.23
N LEU A 302 25.38 5.99 18.75
CA LEU A 302 26.26 5.16 19.55
C LEU A 302 27.71 5.61 19.36
N VAL A 303 28.51 5.58 20.42
CA VAL A 303 29.96 5.69 20.34
C VAL A 303 30.62 4.69 21.30
N ALA A 304 31.73 4.09 20.86
CA ALA A 304 32.52 3.21 21.71
C ALA A 304 33.42 4.01 22.65
N GLY A 305 33.46 3.59 23.91
CA GLY A 305 34.31 4.12 24.97
C GLY A 305 35.50 3.22 25.30
N ALA A 306 36.17 3.52 26.41
CA ALA A 306 37.20 2.65 26.96
C ALA A 306 36.61 1.31 27.46
N ASP A 307 37.44 0.27 27.47
CA ASP A 307 37.11 -1.06 28.03
C ASP A 307 35.84 -1.72 27.46
N GLY A 308 35.52 -1.45 26.19
CA GLY A 308 34.34 -1.99 25.52
C GLY A 308 33.03 -1.30 25.86
N LYS A 309 33.03 -0.25 26.70
CA LYS A 309 31.82 0.50 27.05
C LYS A 309 31.17 1.11 25.81
N ILE A 310 29.85 1.22 25.83
CA ILE A 310 29.06 1.88 24.79
C ILE A 310 28.30 3.04 25.41
N TYR A 311 28.33 4.19 24.75
CA TYR A 311 27.49 5.33 25.08
C TYR A 311 26.39 5.50 24.03
N ALA A 312 25.17 5.77 24.49
CA ALA A 312 23.97 5.89 23.67
C ALA A 312 23.26 7.23 23.88
N GLY A 313 22.95 7.93 22.79
CA GLY A 313 22.20 9.18 22.79
C GLY A 313 20.78 8.97 22.27
N THR A 314 19.78 9.54 22.95
CA THR A 314 18.39 9.06 22.80
C THR A 314 17.35 10.17 22.53
N TYR A 315 16.11 9.73 22.28
CA TYR A 315 14.88 10.52 22.19
C TYR A 315 13.71 9.74 22.85
N PRO A 316 12.73 10.41 23.50
CA PRO A 316 12.43 11.84 23.45
C PRO A 316 13.00 12.72 24.55
N ASN A 317 13.76 12.17 25.49
CA ASN A 317 14.13 12.94 26.68
C ASN A 317 15.53 13.55 26.60
N ALA A 318 16.27 13.35 25.50
CA ALA A 318 17.67 13.76 25.36
C ALA A 318 18.57 13.23 26.49
N HIS A 319 18.45 11.94 26.79
CA HIS A 319 19.31 11.26 27.76
C HIS A 319 20.56 10.71 27.08
N VAL A 320 21.58 10.49 27.89
CA VAL A 320 22.76 9.70 27.52
C VAL A 320 22.86 8.51 28.47
N PHE A 321 23.02 7.32 27.91
CA PHE A 321 23.22 6.09 28.66
C PHE A 321 24.62 5.54 28.42
N GLU A 322 25.14 4.83 29.43
CA GLU A 322 26.35 4.02 29.35
C GLU A 322 25.97 2.57 29.53
N TYR A 323 26.47 1.69 28.68
CA TYR A 323 26.48 0.25 28.90
C TYR A 323 27.90 -0.21 29.20
N ASP A 324 28.08 -0.91 30.32
CA ASP A 324 29.34 -1.51 30.70
C ASP A 324 29.29 -3.04 30.49
N PRO A 325 30.04 -3.58 29.52
CA PRO A 325 30.02 -5.01 29.24
C PRO A 325 30.67 -5.87 30.33
N ALA A 326 31.51 -5.30 31.21
CA ALA A 326 32.15 -6.04 32.29
C ALA A 326 31.17 -6.37 33.43
N THR A 327 30.17 -5.51 33.64
CA THR A 327 29.12 -5.71 34.65
C THR A 327 27.76 -6.05 34.05
N SER A 328 27.63 -5.95 32.72
CA SER A 328 26.36 -6.06 31.98
C SER A 328 25.29 -5.11 32.53
N GLN A 329 25.69 -3.90 32.93
CA GLN A 329 24.79 -2.89 33.50
C GLN A 329 24.64 -1.70 32.56
N VAL A 330 23.42 -1.17 32.51
CA VAL A 330 23.10 0.11 31.89
C VAL A 330 23.01 1.18 32.98
N ARG A 331 23.73 2.29 32.81
CA ARG A 331 23.69 3.47 33.67
C ARG A 331 23.16 4.66 32.89
N ASP A 332 22.09 5.29 33.39
CA ASP A 332 21.60 6.57 32.88
C ASP A 332 22.54 7.69 33.37
N LEU A 333 23.21 8.37 32.46
CA LEU A 333 24.06 9.54 32.75
C LEU A 333 23.23 10.84 32.81
N GLY A 334 21.92 10.74 32.59
CA GLY A 334 20.94 11.78 32.76
C GLY A 334 20.61 12.54 31.47
N ARG A 335 19.62 13.42 31.60
CA ARG A 335 19.23 14.38 30.58
C ARG A 335 20.31 15.42 30.37
N VAL A 336 20.83 15.54 29.15
CA VAL A 336 21.96 16.42 28.86
C VAL A 336 21.56 17.84 28.47
N HIS A 337 20.28 18.08 28.12
CA HIS A 337 19.80 19.41 27.75
C HIS A 337 18.39 19.71 28.29
N PRO A 338 18.11 20.92 28.80
CA PRO A 338 16.86 21.23 29.50
C PRO A 338 15.61 21.23 28.59
N THR A 339 15.74 21.62 27.33
CA THR A 339 14.60 21.82 26.40
C THR A 339 14.63 20.90 25.19
N GLU A 340 15.76 20.80 24.50
CA GLU A 340 15.96 19.85 23.39
C GLU A 340 15.64 18.40 23.79
N LYS A 341 15.26 17.62 22.78
CA LYS A 341 14.71 16.26 22.91
C LYS A 341 15.58 15.16 22.31
N TYR A 342 16.56 15.54 21.50
CA TYR A 342 17.39 14.60 20.75
C TYR A 342 18.85 14.72 21.17
N VAL A 343 19.51 13.59 21.38
CA VAL A 343 20.97 13.47 21.31
C VAL A 343 21.33 12.73 20.02
N HIS A 344 21.71 13.46 18.98
CA HIS A 344 21.91 12.91 17.62
C HIS A 344 23.35 12.51 17.32
N ALA A 345 24.30 12.97 18.13
CA ALA A 345 25.71 12.70 17.93
C ALA A 345 26.41 12.48 19.26
N LEU A 346 27.38 11.58 19.27
CA LEU A 346 28.28 11.35 20.39
C LEU A 346 29.72 11.29 19.89
N ALA A 347 30.66 11.82 20.66
CA ALA A 347 32.09 11.64 20.44
C ALA A 347 32.80 11.43 21.78
N TYR A 348 33.64 10.40 21.86
CA TYR A 348 34.41 10.08 23.06
C TYR A 348 35.85 10.57 22.92
N ASP A 349 36.26 11.48 23.80
CA ASP A 349 37.64 11.92 23.98
C ASP A 349 38.35 10.97 24.95
N SER A 350 39.16 10.08 24.37
CA SER A 350 39.94 9.08 25.08
C SER A 350 41.08 9.66 25.93
N ASP A 351 41.56 10.86 25.62
CA ASP A 351 42.72 11.44 26.28
C ASP A 351 42.33 12.08 27.61
N ARG A 352 41.08 12.51 27.74
CA ARG A 352 40.54 13.22 28.92
C ARG A 352 39.39 12.48 29.61
N ASN A 353 38.97 11.34 29.07
CA ASN A 353 37.80 10.59 29.54
C ASN A 353 36.53 11.46 29.56
N VAL A 354 36.24 12.06 28.41
CA VAL A 354 35.13 13.01 28.21
C VAL A 354 34.22 12.50 27.10
N LEU A 355 32.92 12.67 27.27
CA LEU A 355 31.92 12.42 26.23
C LEU A 355 31.31 13.76 25.77
N TYR A 356 31.28 13.99 24.47
CA TYR A 356 30.55 15.11 23.86
C TYR A 356 29.23 14.60 23.32
N ALA A 357 28.13 15.27 23.67
CA ALA A 357 26.77 14.97 23.22
C ALA A 357 26.20 16.11 22.39
N GLY A 358 25.91 15.83 21.12
CA GLY A 358 25.33 16.77 20.17
C GLY A 358 23.81 16.73 20.29
N VAL A 359 23.23 17.84 20.71
CA VAL A 359 21.78 17.99 20.92
C VAL A 359 21.15 18.90 19.88
N GLY A 360 19.84 18.78 19.71
CA GLY A 360 19.08 19.68 18.85
C GLY A 360 17.62 19.29 18.64
N GLY A 361 17.02 19.90 17.62
CA GLY A 361 15.61 19.79 17.26
C GLY A 361 15.00 21.17 17.00
N SER A 362 15.28 22.11 17.90
CA SER A 362 14.97 23.53 17.72
C SER A 362 16.24 24.37 17.58
N THR A 363 17.24 24.12 18.42
CA THR A 363 18.54 24.80 18.38
C THR A 363 19.66 23.81 18.66
N ALA A 364 20.75 23.89 17.90
CA ALA A 364 21.94 23.07 18.10
C ALA A 364 22.62 23.35 19.45
N GLY A 365 23.14 22.30 20.09
CA GLY A 365 24.01 22.39 21.26
C GLY A 365 25.04 21.28 21.31
N ILE A 366 26.12 21.49 22.06
CA ILE A 366 27.12 20.47 22.38
C ILE A 366 27.28 20.44 23.88
N VAL A 367 26.97 19.32 24.50
CA VAL A 367 27.13 19.12 25.94
C VAL A 367 28.38 18.28 26.16
N LYS A 368 29.33 18.82 26.93
CA LYS A 368 30.52 18.10 27.41
C LYS A 368 30.18 17.41 28.73
N LEU A 369 30.40 16.11 28.83
CA LEU A 369 30.24 15.30 30.03
C LEU A 369 31.62 14.77 30.47
N ASP A 370 32.02 15.09 31.70
CA ASP A 370 33.21 14.53 32.33
C ASP A 370 32.85 13.19 32.99
N LEU A 371 33.38 12.10 32.45
CA LEU A 371 33.04 10.75 32.92
C LEU A 371 33.78 10.37 34.21
N THR A 372 34.74 11.18 34.65
CA THR A 372 35.52 10.97 35.87
C THR A 372 34.79 11.52 37.10
N ASN A 373 34.19 12.71 36.98
CA ASN A 373 33.47 13.37 38.10
C ASN A 373 31.96 13.54 37.89
N GLY A 374 31.43 13.22 36.71
CA GLY A 374 30.00 13.28 36.39
C GLY A 374 29.45 14.67 36.08
N GLY A 375 30.30 15.69 35.95
CA GLY A 375 29.89 17.06 35.60
C GLY A 375 29.55 17.20 34.11
N SER A 376 28.56 18.04 33.79
CA SER A 376 28.21 18.36 32.41
C SER A 376 28.02 19.86 32.16
N ARG A 377 28.29 20.33 30.93
CA ARG A 377 28.02 21.71 30.50
C ARG A 377 27.87 21.86 28.99
N GLU A 378 27.04 22.80 28.57
CA GLU A 378 26.91 23.23 27.16
C GLU A 378 28.14 24.07 26.76
N ILE A 379 28.67 23.86 25.54
CA ILE A 379 29.88 24.54 25.05
C ILE A 379 29.71 25.20 23.68
N LEU A 380 28.71 24.84 22.88
CA LEU A 380 28.55 25.36 21.51
C LEU A 380 28.26 26.85 21.51
N GLN A 381 27.46 27.36 22.45
CA GLN A 381 27.20 28.80 22.52
C GLN A 381 28.48 29.59 22.82
N GLN A 382 29.38 29.05 23.64
CA GLN A 382 30.68 29.68 23.91
C GLN A 382 31.59 29.64 22.68
N LEU A 383 31.59 28.51 21.95
CA LEU A 383 32.41 28.32 20.77
C LEU A 383 31.94 29.21 19.59
N LEU A 384 30.62 29.36 19.41
CA LEU A 384 29.99 30.07 18.30
C LEU A 384 28.88 31.05 18.76
N PRO A 385 29.19 32.08 19.57
CA PRO A 385 28.19 32.91 20.27
C PRO A 385 27.22 33.65 19.35
N GLN A 386 27.62 33.95 18.12
CA GLN A 386 26.79 34.66 17.15
C GLN A 386 26.17 33.74 16.09
N ALA A 387 26.51 32.46 16.06
CA ALA A 387 26.13 31.58 14.95
C ALA A 387 25.46 30.27 15.38
N TYR A 388 25.60 29.82 16.62
CA TYR A 388 25.03 28.55 17.08
C TYR A 388 23.50 28.47 16.86
N ALA A 389 22.79 29.59 17.06
CA ALA A 389 21.34 29.68 16.90
C ALA A 389 20.85 29.55 15.44
N ASN A 390 21.76 29.52 14.46
CA ASN A 390 21.41 29.34 13.05
C ASN A 390 21.31 27.86 12.63
N TYR A 391 21.48 26.93 13.58
CA TYR A 391 21.52 25.50 13.31
C TYR A 391 20.50 24.76 14.16
N ASP A 392 19.88 23.74 13.58
CA ASP A 392 18.91 22.89 14.27
C ASP A 392 19.62 21.84 15.14
N PHE A 393 20.82 21.38 14.73
CA PHE A 393 21.55 20.28 15.38
C PHE A 393 23.07 20.41 15.30
N ALA A 394 23.75 19.94 16.35
CA ALA A 394 25.06 19.30 16.22
C ALA A 394 24.82 17.81 15.87
N PHE A 395 24.90 17.49 14.57
CA PHE A 395 24.24 16.31 13.99
C PHE A 395 25.15 15.10 13.80
N ASN A 396 26.46 15.29 13.65
CA ASN A 396 27.46 14.22 13.68
C ASN A 396 28.73 14.75 14.35
N MET A 397 29.46 13.89 15.05
CA MET A 397 30.70 14.25 15.72
C MET A 397 31.71 13.12 15.68
N GLY A 398 32.99 13.47 15.73
CA GLY A 398 34.04 12.50 15.97
C GLY A 398 35.23 13.15 16.66
N TYR A 399 35.97 12.34 17.41
CA TYR A 399 37.20 12.74 18.09
C TYR A 399 38.38 11.95 17.52
N ALA A 400 39.44 12.64 17.14
CA ALA A 400 40.71 12.01 16.75
C ALA A 400 41.86 13.00 16.96
N LEU A 401 43.03 12.50 17.37
CA LEU A 401 44.29 13.24 17.46
C LEU A 401 44.14 14.62 18.18
N GLY A 402 43.41 14.65 19.31
CA GLY A 402 43.21 15.88 20.09
C GLY A 402 42.12 16.83 19.56
N LYS A 403 41.46 16.50 18.45
CA LYS A 403 40.48 17.38 17.78
C LYS A 403 39.09 16.79 17.80
N LEU A 404 38.11 17.63 18.11
CA LEU A 404 36.69 17.34 17.98
C LEU A 404 36.17 17.96 16.68
N PHE A 405 35.66 17.11 15.78
CA PHE A 405 34.96 17.54 14.57
C PHE A 405 33.47 17.48 14.82
N VAL A 406 32.77 18.52 14.41
CA VAL A 406 31.31 18.63 14.57
C VAL A 406 30.70 19.06 13.24
N ARG A 407 29.71 18.29 12.80
CA ARG A 407 28.81 18.66 11.72
C ARG A 407 27.61 19.39 12.28
N LEU A 408 27.51 20.68 12.01
CA LEU A 408 26.30 21.47 12.25
C LEU A 408 25.36 21.29 11.07
N ASN A 409 24.05 21.13 11.32
CA ASN A 409 23.06 20.81 10.28
C ASN A 409 22.02 21.92 10.09
N LYS A 410 21.52 22.01 8.83
CA LYS A 410 20.54 23.00 8.34
C LYS A 410 20.97 24.45 8.62
N PRO A 411 22.01 24.95 7.93
CA PRO A 411 22.80 24.31 6.84
C PRO A 411 23.97 23.42 7.33
N ASP A 412 24.57 22.64 6.41
CA ASP A 412 25.66 21.68 6.71
C ASP A 412 27.04 22.35 6.78
N HIS A 413 27.58 22.57 7.98
CA HIS A 413 28.87 23.22 8.19
C HIS A 413 29.77 22.43 9.15
N LEU A 414 31.09 22.53 8.94
CA LEU A 414 32.11 21.93 9.78
C LEU A 414 32.61 22.92 10.83
N LEU A 415 32.64 22.45 12.08
CA LEU A 415 33.35 23.05 13.21
C LEU A 415 34.46 22.08 13.66
N ILE A 416 35.69 22.58 13.82
CA ILE A 416 36.81 21.85 14.43
C ILE A 416 37.22 22.57 15.70
N VAL A 417 37.30 21.84 16.80
CA VAL A 417 37.67 22.34 18.13
C VAL A 417 38.91 21.61 18.61
N ASP A 418 39.88 22.36 19.12
CA ASP A 418 40.95 21.76 19.93
C ASP A 418 40.36 21.35 21.28
N ALA A 419 40.35 20.05 21.57
CA ALA A 419 39.68 19.53 22.76
C ALA A 419 40.42 19.87 24.07
N ALA A 420 41.73 20.17 24.00
CA ALA A 420 42.53 20.52 25.16
C ALA A 420 42.25 21.95 25.62
N THR A 421 42.20 22.88 24.67
CA THR A 421 42.05 24.31 24.95
C THR A 421 40.61 24.80 24.79
N GLU A 422 39.73 23.99 24.20
CA GLU A 422 38.36 24.33 23.83
C GLU A 422 38.26 25.57 22.95
N THR A 423 39.20 25.70 22.02
CA THR A 423 39.24 26.80 21.06
C THR A 423 38.83 26.33 19.68
N VAL A 424 38.06 27.15 18.97
CA VAL A 424 37.71 26.92 17.57
C VAL A 424 38.98 27.00 16.71
N GLU A 425 39.34 25.89 16.08
CA GLU A 425 40.44 25.85 15.10
C GLU A 425 39.95 26.11 13.68
N TYR A 426 38.72 25.71 13.38
CA TYR A 426 38.09 25.98 12.09
C TYR A 426 36.58 26.12 12.23
N TYR A 427 36.05 27.18 11.63
CA TYR A 427 34.63 27.35 11.35
C TYR A 427 34.47 28.34 10.20
N ASN A 428 33.75 27.95 9.15
CA ASN A 428 33.43 28.82 8.02
C ASN A 428 32.03 28.47 7.48
N PRO A 429 31.02 29.35 7.63
CA PRO A 429 29.67 29.12 7.14
C PRO A 429 29.52 29.22 5.62
N ASN A 430 30.58 29.58 4.89
CA ASN A 430 30.65 29.46 3.44
C ASN A 430 31.66 28.38 3.01
N GLY A 431 32.11 27.56 3.97
CA GLY A 431 33.17 26.59 3.80
C GLY A 431 32.66 25.17 3.60
N LEU A 432 33.43 24.21 4.11
CA LEU A 432 33.14 22.79 4.02
C LEU A 432 32.14 22.33 5.09
N GLY A 433 31.32 21.33 4.75
CA GLY A 433 30.66 20.44 5.71
C GLY A 433 31.51 19.19 5.99
N MET A 434 31.11 18.38 6.98
CA MET A 434 31.86 17.17 7.36
C MET A 434 31.67 16.02 6.35
N GLY A 435 30.47 15.83 5.81
CA GLY A 435 30.18 14.83 4.76
C GLY A 435 30.20 13.35 5.19
N SER A 436 30.78 13.01 6.34
CA SER A 436 30.76 11.68 6.97
C SER A 436 30.00 11.73 8.30
N ARG A 437 29.72 10.56 8.89
CA ARG A 437 29.27 10.47 10.30
C ARG A 437 30.41 10.30 11.29
N VAL A 438 31.49 9.65 10.87
CA VAL A 438 32.69 9.37 11.68
C VAL A 438 33.93 10.00 11.09
N LEU A 439 35.02 9.95 11.86
CA LEU A 439 36.39 10.25 11.42
C LEU A 439 37.18 8.95 11.25
N ALA A 440 38.15 8.96 10.34
CA ALA A 440 39.11 7.88 10.17
C ALA A 440 40.54 8.39 10.43
N THR A 441 41.40 7.51 10.94
CA THR A 441 42.85 7.73 11.04
C THR A 441 43.58 6.61 10.31
N MET A 442 44.76 6.91 9.77
CA MET A 442 45.59 5.92 9.09
C MET A 442 46.67 5.45 10.04
N PRO A 443 46.82 4.14 10.30
CA PRO A 443 47.88 3.66 11.18
C PRO A 443 49.27 4.09 10.67
N GLY A 444 50.08 4.63 11.59
CA GLY A 444 51.40 5.19 11.29
C GLY A 444 51.41 6.66 10.83
N ASP A 445 50.24 7.31 10.71
CA ASP A 445 50.10 8.75 10.48
C ASP A 445 49.47 9.38 11.73
N ASP A 446 50.28 10.12 12.49
CA ASP A 446 49.89 10.78 13.75
C ASP A 446 49.45 12.24 13.54
N HIS A 447 49.37 12.70 12.29
CA HIS A 447 49.04 14.09 11.96
C HIS A 447 47.70 14.24 11.23
N LYS A 448 47.27 13.23 10.47
CA LYS A 448 46.10 13.36 9.59
C LYS A 448 44.83 12.71 10.11
N ILE A 449 43.75 13.48 10.08
CA ILE A 449 42.38 13.03 10.31
C ILE A 449 41.64 13.01 8.98
N TYR A 450 41.04 11.88 8.63
CA TYR A 450 40.32 11.67 7.38
C TYR A 450 38.81 11.76 7.61
N PHE A 451 38.13 12.49 6.73
CA PHE A 451 36.69 12.73 6.80
C PHE A 451 36.17 13.13 5.42
N GLY A 452 34.86 13.28 5.28
CA GLY A 452 34.26 13.67 4.01
C GLY A 452 33.24 12.65 3.53
N GLY A 453 33.04 12.59 2.23
CA GLY A 453 32.00 11.75 1.66
C GLY A 453 32.25 11.51 0.20
N ALA A 454 31.44 12.13 -0.66
CA ALA A 454 31.69 12.11 -2.10
C ALA A 454 33.12 12.58 -2.47
N ILE A 455 33.79 13.33 -1.59
CA ILE A 455 35.23 13.60 -1.65
C ILE A 455 35.83 13.19 -0.31
N LEU A 456 36.86 12.34 -0.34
CA LEU A 456 37.68 12.05 0.84
C LEU A 456 38.67 13.19 1.06
N ARG A 457 38.67 13.75 2.26
CA ARG A 457 39.54 14.84 2.70
C ARG A 457 40.38 14.40 3.89
N SER A 458 41.51 15.06 4.07
CA SER A 458 42.26 15.01 5.32
C SER A 458 42.37 16.41 5.93
N TYR A 459 42.44 16.49 7.26
CA TYR A 459 42.91 17.65 8.00
C TYR A 459 44.23 17.27 8.69
N ASP A 460 45.28 18.03 8.38
CA ASP A 460 46.58 17.90 9.05
C ASP A 460 46.58 18.78 10.30
N ILE A 461 46.70 18.17 11.48
CA ILE A 461 46.62 18.88 12.77
C ILE A 461 47.85 19.75 13.05
N ALA A 462 49.00 19.46 12.43
CA ALA A 462 50.24 20.19 12.65
C ALA A 462 50.25 21.48 11.82
N THR A 463 49.83 21.42 10.55
CA THR A 463 49.79 22.58 9.66
C THR A 463 48.43 23.28 9.63
N ARG A 464 47.38 22.64 10.15
CA ARG A 464 45.98 23.11 10.14
C ARG A 464 45.42 23.31 8.73
N THR A 465 45.81 22.43 7.79
CA THR A 465 45.40 22.51 6.38
C THR A 465 44.56 21.33 5.94
N PHE A 466 43.64 21.58 5.01
CA PHE A 466 42.86 20.54 4.35
C PHE A 466 43.54 20.06 3.06
N ALA A 467 43.42 18.76 2.77
CA ALA A 467 43.79 18.19 1.48
C ALA A 467 42.64 17.33 0.92
N VAL A 468 42.51 17.28 -0.40
CA VAL A 468 41.71 16.27 -1.11
C VAL A 468 42.61 15.09 -1.36
N GLU A 469 42.19 13.90 -0.92
CA GLU A 469 43.06 12.72 -0.94
C GLU A 469 42.88 11.88 -2.20
N PHE A 470 41.77 12.04 -2.94
CA PHE A 470 41.64 11.39 -4.24
C PHE A 470 42.62 12.00 -5.26
N PRO A 471 43.17 11.20 -6.20
CA PRO A 471 44.24 11.65 -7.10
C PRO A 471 43.83 12.81 -8.01
N ASP A 472 42.57 12.83 -8.42
CA ASP A 472 41.96 13.94 -9.16
C ASP A 472 40.90 14.62 -8.29
N SER A 473 41.03 15.93 -8.14
CA SER A 473 40.09 16.82 -7.45
C SER A 473 38.65 16.79 -7.98
N GLN A 474 38.39 16.26 -9.18
CA GLN A 474 37.06 16.01 -9.74
C GLN A 474 36.49 14.64 -9.41
N THR A 475 37.31 13.70 -8.92
CA THR A 475 36.86 12.36 -8.56
C THR A 475 35.81 12.44 -7.44
N ARG A 476 34.71 11.71 -7.61
CA ARG A 476 33.64 11.62 -6.60
C ARG A 476 33.28 10.16 -6.29
N ALA A 477 32.95 9.90 -5.03
CA ALA A 477 32.33 8.66 -4.56
C ALA A 477 30.97 8.99 -3.89
N PHE A 478 30.76 8.61 -2.64
CA PHE A 478 29.52 8.87 -1.89
C PHE A 478 29.80 9.21 -0.41
N ASN A 479 28.84 9.82 0.28
CA ASN A 479 28.92 10.02 1.73
C ASN A 479 28.96 8.66 2.42
N PHE A 480 29.72 8.49 3.50
CA PHE A 480 29.82 7.21 4.21
C PHE A 480 29.38 7.34 5.68
N PHE A 481 28.80 6.26 6.20
CA PHE A 481 28.42 6.13 7.60
C PHE A 481 29.63 5.79 8.46
N ASP A 482 30.39 4.77 8.04
CA ASP A 482 31.61 4.34 8.70
C ASP A 482 32.78 4.30 7.69
N GLY A 483 34.00 4.51 8.18
CA GLY A 483 35.20 4.64 7.38
C GLY A 483 36.47 4.25 8.15
N GLN A 484 37.32 3.40 7.58
CA GLN A 484 38.60 3.02 8.21
C GLN A 484 39.68 2.62 7.20
N PHE A 485 40.94 2.69 7.61
CA PHE A 485 42.06 2.13 6.86
C PHE A 485 42.36 0.70 7.31
N VAL A 486 42.31 -0.25 6.38
CA VAL A 486 42.62 -1.67 6.63
C VAL A 486 43.63 -2.20 5.64
N GLN A 487 44.38 -3.23 6.03
CA GLN A 487 45.24 -3.99 5.12
C GLN A 487 44.44 -5.14 4.53
N LEU A 488 44.13 -5.05 3.25
CA LEU A 488 43.41 -6.09 2.54
C LEU A 488 44.36 -7.24 2.20
N ASN A 489 43.90 -8.49 2.36
CA ASN A 489 44.60 -9.66 1.85
C ASN A 489 44.36 -9.83 0.34
N ASP A 490 44.65 -8.77 -0.43
CA ASP A 490 44.47 -8.70 -1.88
C ASP A 490 45.68 -7.97 -2.48
N PRO A 491 46.51 -8.64 -3.30
CA PRO A 491 47.66 -8.03 -3.95
C PRO A 491 47.33 -6.81 -4.82
N ALA A 492 46.08 -6.67 -5.30
CA ALA A 492 45.64 -5.49 -6.04
C ALA A 492 45.46 -4.24 -5.14
N TRP A 493 45.39 -4.43 -3.82
CA TRP A 493 45.18 -3.39 -2.81
C TRP A 493 46.30 -3.40 -1.75
N PRO A 494 47.55 -3.09 -2.12
CA PRO A 494 48.71 -3.21 -1.22
C PRO A 494 48.67 -2.19 -0.09
N GLY A 495 49.15 -2.58 1.11
CA GLY A 495 49.23 -1.67 2.24
C GLY A 495 47.85 -1.26 2.78
N TYR A 496 47.77 -0.10 3.42
CA TYR A 496 46.51 0.42 3.97
C TYR A 496 45.62 0.98 2.86
N THR A 497 44.40 0.45 2.80
CA THR A 497 43.33 0.88 1.90
C THR A 497 42.18 1.43 2.75
N PHE A 498 41.73 2.64 2.44
CA PHE A 498 40.53 3.21 3.04
C PHE A 498 39.29 2.46 2.53
N ILE A 499 38.43 2.04 3.43
CA ILE A 499 37.12 1.47 3.12
C ILE A 499 36.05 2.35 3.76
N GLY A 500 35.06 2.74 2.96
CA GLY A 500 33.87 3.43 3.42
C GLY A 500 32.61 2.65 3.10
N PHE A 501 31.67 2.57 4.06
CA PHE A 501 30.37 1.91 3.90
C PHE A 501 29.24 2.93 4.04
N SER A 502 28.20 2.83 3.22
CA SER A 502 27.11 3.80 3.16
C SER A 502 25.71 3.18 3.08
N GLU A 503 24.73 4.04 2.87
CA GLU A 503 23.36 3.68 2.51
C GLU A 503 23.34 2.77 1.28
N LYS A 504 22.27 1.98 1.16
CA LYS A 504 22.05 1.05 0.02
C LYS A 504 23.17 0.04 -0.16
N GLY A 505 23.91 -0.24 0.92
CA GLY A 505 25.03 -1.17 0.94
C GLY A 505 26.20 -0.75 0.05
N GLN A 506 26.39 0.54 -0.22
CA GLN A 506 27.52 1.00 -1.04
C GLN A 506 28.85 0.87 -0.29
N ILE A 507 29.88 0.37 -0.99
CA ILE A 507 31.24 0.14 -0.47
C ILE A 507 32.24 0.83 -1.38
N MET A 508 33.08 1.71 -0.82
CA MET A 508 34.20 2.33 -1.54
C MET A 508 35.52 1.79 -1.00
N LYS A 509 36.49 1.59 -1.88
CA LYS A 509 37.87 1.25 -1.56
C LYS A 509 38.79 2.27 -2.21
N PHE A 510 39.64 2.91 -1.42
CA PHE A 510 40.62 3.87 -1.91
C PHE A 510 42.02 3.53 -1.36
N ASN A 511 42.96 3.31 -2.27
CA ASN A 511 44.35 3.05 -1.91
C ASN A 511 45.23 4.25 -2.26
N LYS A 512 45.84 4.84 -1.23
CA LYS A 512 46.67 6.05 -1.39
C LYS A 512 47.98 5.77 -2.12
N GLN A 513 48.54 4.57 -2.00
CA GLN A 513 49.80 4.20 -2.63
C GLN A 513 49.65 4.03 -4.15
N THR A 514 48.57 3.38 -4.60
CA THR A 514 48.31 3.14 -6.02
C THR A 514 47.45 4.23 -6.67
N GLY A 515 46.73 5.02 -5.87
CA GLY A 515 45.72 5.97 -6.32
C GLY A 515 44.41 5.31 -6.78
N MET A 516 44.28 3.98 -6.63
CA MET A 516 43.08 3.27 -7.08
C MET A 516 41.86 3.60 -6.21
N LEU A 517 40.75 3.94 -6.87
CA LEU A 517 39.42 4.07 -6.29
C LEU A 517 38.48 3.06 -6.96
N ALA A 518 37.82 2.23 -6.16
CA ALA A 518 36.76 1.33 -6.63
C ALA A 518 35.51 1.50 -5.77
N THR A 519 34.35 1.43 -6.42
CA THR A 519 33.05 1.40 -5.73
C THR A 519 32.32 0.11 -6.09
N SER A 520 31.57 -0.41 -5.13
CA SER A 520 30.70 -1.57 -5.28
C SER A 520 29.46 -1.38 -4.40
N LYS A 521 28.49 -2.28 -4.52
CA LYS A 521 27.32 -2.34 -3.65
C LYS A 521 27.13 -3.77 -3.18
N VAL A 522 26.48 -3.96 -2.04
CA VAL A 522 26.02 -5.28 -1.62
C VAL A 522 25.18 -5.90 -2.72
N ASP A 523 25.56 -7.10 -3.13
CA ASP A 523 24.96 -7.79 -4.26
C ASP A 523 23.80 -8.69 -3.82
N ASN A 524 22.72 -8.71 -4.60
CA ASN A 524 21.60 -9.65 -4.50
C ASN A 524 21.02 -9.86 -3.09
N PHE A 525 20.96 -8.81 -2.26
CA PHE A 525 20.39 -8.88 -0.92
C PHE A 525 19.55 -7.63 -0.60
N GLY A 526 18.40 -7.86 0.03
CA GLY A 526 17.53 -6.83 0.58
C GLY A 526 16.46 -7.45 1.46
N SER A 527 15.83 -6.64 2.30
CA SER A 527 14.63 -7.05 3.03
C SER A 527 13.37 -6.59 2.29
N PRO A 528 12.25 -7.31 2.40
CA PRO A 528 10.96 -6.92 1.88
C PRO A 528 10.57 -5.49 2.27
N ILE A 529 9.93 -4.76 1.37
CA ILE A 529 9.39 -3.43 1.65
C ILE A 529 7.87 -3.42 1.45
N LEU A 530 7.19 -2.45 2.05
CA LEU A 530 5.75 -2.29 1.84
C LEU A 530 5.45 -1.97 0.37
N ILE A 531 4.41 -2.59 -0.17
CA ILE A 531 3.81 -2.20 -1.45
C ILE A 531 3.05 -0.89 -1.22
N GLN A 532 3.30 0.10 -2.08
CA GLN A 532 2.73 1.45 -2.04
C GLN A 532 1.70 1.71 -3.14
N SER A 533 1.68 0.89 -4.20
CA SER A 533 0.70 1.02 -5.27
C SER A 533 0.62 -0.28 -6.08
N LEU A 534 -0.57 -0.55 -6.63
CA LEU A 534 -0.86 -1.66 -7.53
C LEU A 534 -1.74 -1.16 -8.68
N HIS A 535 -1.33 -1.42 -9.91
CA HIS A 535 -2.03 -0.95 -11.11
C HIS A 535 -1.83 -1.89 -12.28
N THR A 536 -2.90 -2.25 -12.97
CA THR A 536 -2.81 -2.98 -14.24
C THR A 536 -2.43 -2.06 -15.39
N GLY A 537 -1.46 -2.48 -16.19
CA GLY A 537 -1.09 -1.81 -17.44
C GLY A 537 -1.85 -2.34 -18.65
N TYR A 538 -1.83 -1.58 -19.76
CA TYR A 538 -2.45 -1.98 -21.02
C TYR A 538 -1.87 -3.29 -21.60
N ASP A 539 -0.67 -3.68 -21.17
CA ASP A 539 0.03 -4.91 -21.52
C ASP A 539 -0.40 -6.12 -20.67
N GLY A 540 -1.41 -5.97 -19.81
CA GLY A 540 -1.96 -7.03 -18.97
C GLY A 540 -1.16 -7.33 -17.70
N ASN A 541 -0.03 -6.66 -17.50
CA ASN A 541 0.81 -6.82 -16.33
C ASN A 541 0.29 -6.03 -15.13
N VAL A 542 0.56 -6.52 -13.92
CA VAL A 542 0.24 -5.83 -12.66
C VAL A 542 1.50 -5.13 -12.16
N TYR A 543 1.54 -3.81 -12.25
CA TYR A 543 2.65 -2.97 -11.81
C TYR A 543 2.59 -2.68 -10.32
N ILE A 544 3.76 -2.70 -9.69
CA ILE A 544 3.94 -2.71 -8.24
C ILE A 544 4.96 -1.64 -7.85
N GLY A 545 4.55 -0.68 -7.03
CA GLY A 545 5.41 0.37 -6.48
C GLY A 545 5.83 0.10 -5.04
N GLY A 546 7.10 0.33 -4.71
CA GLY A 546 7.64 0.24 -3.35
C GLY A 546 7.42 1.50 -2.50
N TYR A 547 7.24 1.32 -1.19
CA TYR A 547 7.17 2.40 -0.19
C TYR A 547 8.55 2.89 0.28
N LEU A 548 8.67 4.20 0.52
CA LEU A 548 9.89 4.99 0.79
C LEU A 548 10.70 5.26 -0.48
N GLY A 549 11.36 6.43 -0.56
CA GLY A 549 11.98 6.90 -1.81
C GLY A 549 13.09 5.98 -2.35
N ALA A 550 13.05 5.69 -3.66
CA ALA A 550 14.01 4.82 -4.37
C ALA A 550 13.98 3.35 -3.91
N THR A 551 12.80 2.74 -3.80
CA THR A 551 12.64 1.43 -3.16
C THR A 551 12.25 0.29 -4.07
N GLY A 552 11.81 0.59 -5.29
CA GLY A 552 11.64 -0.43 -6.33
C GLY A 552 10.37 -0.24 -7.13
N PHE A 553 10.43 -0.62 -8.40
CA PHE A 553 9.31 -0.74 -9.30
C PHE A 553 9.47 -2.03 -10.09
N THR A 554 8.45 -2.87 -10.10
CA THR A 554 8.41 -4.15 -10.81
C THR A 554 7.00 -4.40 -11.34
N SER A 555 6.82 -5.45 -12.10
CA SER A 555 5.52 -5.95 -12.51
C SER A 555 5.44 -7.47 -12.37
N TYR A 556 4.24 -7.95 -12.03
CA TYR A 556 3.86 -9.35 -12.13
C TYR A 556 3.21 -9.59 -13.49
N ARG A 557 3.55 -10.72 -14.12
CA ARG A 557 3.00 -11.18 -15.40
C ARG A 557 2.01 -12.31 -15.16
N PRO A 558 0.70 -12.06 -15.22
CA PRO A 558 -0.29 -13.11 -14.96
C PRO A 558 -0.25 -14.26 -15.98
N SER A 559 0.26 -14.02 -17.19
CA SER A 559 0.32 -15.01 -18.27
C SER A 559 1.31 -16.16 -18.02
N ASP A 560 2.40 -15.91 -17.29
CA ASP A 560 3.43 -16.94 -16.99
C ASP A 560 3.78 -17.06 -15.50
N GLY A 561 3.18 -16.22 -14.65
CA GLY A 561 3.37 -16.26 -13.21
C GLY A 561 4.71 -15.69 -12.72
N THR A 562 5.38 -14.86 -13.53
CA THR A 562 6.71 -14.33 -13.20
C THR A 562 6.72 -12.84 -12.84
N PHE A 563 7.73 -12.44 -12.07
CA PHE A 563 8.03 -11.03 -11.80
C PHE A 563 9.12 -10.52 -12.73
N THR A 564 9.02 -9.25 -13.13
CA THR A 564 10.12 -8.55 -13.82
C THR A 564 11.20 -8.10 -12.83
N GLU A 565 12.38 -7.76 -13.35
CA GLU A 565 13.47 -7.24 -12.52
C GLU A 565 13.06 -5.95 -11.79
N VAL A 566 13.36 -5.87 -10.49
CA VAL A 566 13.09 -4.69 -9.67
C VAL A 566 13.98 -3.52 -10.12
N GLN A 567 13.34 -2.48 -10.63
CA GLN A 567 13.99 -1.25 -11.04
C GLN A 567 14.09 -0.27 -9.88
N GLN A 568 15.29 0.29 -9.66
CA GLN A 568 15.50 1.34 -8.66
C GLN A 568 14.83 2.64 -9.13
N PHE A 569 13.61 2.87 -8.66
CA PHE A 569 12.77 3.97 -9.08
C PHE A 569 12.10 4.66 -7.88
N GLY A 570 11.68 5.91 -8.06
CA GLY A 570 11.00 6.68 -7.01
C GLY A 570 9.76 5.95 -6.48
N GLN A 571 9.30 6.32 -5.29
CA GLN A 571 8.07 5.77 -4.73
C GLN A 571 6.90 6.07 -5.69
N VAL A 572 6.33 5.03 -6.28
CA VAL A 572 5.22 5.14 -7.25
C VAL A 572 3.90 5.24 -6.48
N GLU A 573 3.14 6.29 -6.76
CA GLU A 573 1.83 6.54 -6.15
C GLU A 573 0.68 6.13 -7.06
N SER A 574 0.87 6.21 -8.38
CA SER A 574 -0.11 5.76 -9.36
C SER A 574 0.53 5.37 -10.68
N VAL A 575 -0.12 4.46 -11.42
CA VAL A 575 0.18 4.12 -12.82
C VAL A 575 -1.11 4.10 -13.61
N GLU A 576 -1.09 4.59 -14.84
CA GLU A 576 -2.25 4.59 -15.73
C GLU A 576 -1.83 4.43 -17.19
N SER A 577 -2.69 3.84 -18.01
CA SER A 577 -2.46 3.62 -19.44
C SER A 577 -3.12 4.69 -20.30
N VAL A 578 -2.38 5.23 -21.26
CA VAL A 578 -2.94 6.04 -22.35
C VAL A 578 -2.25 5.69 -23.66
N ASN A 579 -3.02 5.33 -24.68
CA ASN A 579 -2.57 5.11 -26.06
C ASN A 579 -1.33 4.18 -26.19
N GLY A 580 -1.33 3.04 -25.46
CA GLY A 580 -0.23 2.06 -25.53
C GLY A 580 1.06 2.52 -24.85
N LYS A 581 0.97 3.45 -23.90
CA LYS A 581 2.05 3.81 -22.96
C LYS A 581 1.52 3.83 -21.54
N LEU A 582 2.41 3.60 -20.59
CA LEU A 582 2.15 3.77 -19.18
C LEU A 582 2.60 5.14 -18.73
N TYR A 583 1.82 5.78 -17.87
CA TYR A 583 2.17 7.00 -17.17
C TYR A 583 2.32 6.66 -15.70
N ILE A 584 3.46 7.02 -15.11
CA ILE A 584 3.85 6.67 -13.75
C ILE A 584 3.98 7.95 -12.93
N GLY A 585 3.14 8.10 -11.90
CA GLY A 585 3.19 9.19 -10.95
C GLY A 585 4.04 8.82 -9.74
N THR A 586 5.03 9.64 -9.39
CA THR A 586 5.93 9.37 -8.26
C THR A 586 5.86 10.43 -7.18
N TYR A 587 5.95 10.00 -5.91
CA TYR A 587 6.15 10.87 -4.76
C TYR A 587 7.48 11.62 -4.84
N GLY A 588 7.46 12.88 -4.41
CA GLY A 588 8.55 13.83 -4.48
C GLY A 588 8.39 14.66 -5.74
N ASN A 589 7.90 15.89 -5.55
CA ASN A 589 7.67 16.89 -6.60
C ASN A 589 6.52 16.57 -7.58
N ALA A 590 5.69 15.57 -7.29
CA ALA A 590 4.61 15.09 -8.16
C ALA A 590 5.05 14.96 -9.64
N ARG A 591 6.06 14.14 -9.85
CA ARG A 591 6.60 13.87 -11.20
C ARG A 591 5.73 12.83 -11.90
N VAL A 592 5.56 13.01 -13.21
CA VAL A 592 4.90 12.05 -14.09
C VAL A 592 5.89 11.60 -15.15
N TYR A 593 5.99 10.29 -15.36
CA TYR A 593 6.87 9.67 -16.34
C TYR A 593 6.07 8.88 -17.35
N GLU A 594 6.45 8.97 -18.62
CA GLU A 594 5.97 8.08 -19.68
C GLU A 594 6.90 6.86 -19.77
N TYR A 595 6.32 5.67 -19.77
CA TYR A 595 7.02 4.40 -19.80
C TYR A 595 6.50 3.51 -20.92
N ASP A 596 7.43 2.93 -21.67
CA ASP A 596 7.15 1.91 -22.66
C ASP A 596 7.67 0.55 -22.17
N PRO A 597 6.78 -0.37 -21.74
CA PRO A 597 7.20 -1.68 -21.26
C PRO A 597 7.78 -2.58 -22.36
N ALA A 598 7.53 -2.28 -23.64
CA ALA A 598 8.14 -2.99 -24.76
C ALA A 598 9.60 -2.56 -25.02
N ALA A 599 10.06 -1.46 -24.40
CA ALA A 599 11.42 -0.97 -24.52
C ALA A 599 12.22 -1.24 -23.22
N PRO A 600 13.55 -1.47 -23.31
CA PRO A 600 14.38 -1.68 -22.13
C PRO A 600 14.30 -0.52 -21.14
N TRP A 601 14.41 -0.84 -19.84
CA TRP A 601 14.53 0.16 -18.80
C TRP A 601 15.91 0.84 -18.86
N THR A 602 15.92 2.16 -19.02
CA THR A 602 17.13 2.98 -19.20
C THR A 602 16.95 4.36 -18.57
N SER A 603 17.99 5.22 -18.63
CA SER A 603 17.88 6.60 -18.16
C SER A 603 16.87 7.47 -18.91
N THR A 604 16.39 7.01 -20.08
CA THR A 604 15.39 7.69 -20.91
C THR A 604 14.05 6.95 -21.01
N ASN A 605 13.94 5.75 -20.43
CA ASN A 605 12.71 4.97 -20.37
C ASN A 605 12.64 4.32 -18.97
N PRO A 606 11.86 4.88 -18.04
CA PRO A 606 10.79 5.86 -18.25
C PRO A 606 11.29 7.31 -18.40
N ARG A 607 10.59 8.12 -19.19
CA ARG A 607 10.92 9.53 -19.48
C ARG A 607 10.04 10.47 -18.66
N ARG A 608 10.62 11.39 -17.90
CA ARG A 608 9.83 12.41 -17.19
C ARG A 608 9.13 13.34 -18.18
N VAL A 609 7.81 13.48 -18.06
CA VAL A 609 6.97 14.31 -18.92
C VAL A 609 6.31 15.48 -18.18
N ALA A 610 6.18 15.41 -16.86
CA ALA A 610 5.71 16.52 -16.02
C ALA A 610 6.39 16.52 -14.64
N GLU A 611 6.44 17.69 -14.00
CA GLU A 611 6.83 17.89 -12.60
C GLU A 611 6.01 19.05 -12.04
N LEU A 612 5.26 18.82 -10.95
CA LEU A 612 4.19 19.73 -10.50
C LEU A 612 4.53 20.50 -9.22
N VAL A 613 5.77 20.39 -8.72
CA VAL A 613 6.24 21.10 -7.53
C VAL A 613 6.16 22.62 -7.63
N SER A 614 6.33 23.19 -8.84
CA SER A 614 6.16 24.63 -9.08
C SER A 614 4.73 25.11 -8.80
N HIS A 615 3.76 24.19 -8.81
CA HIS A 615 2.37 24.42 -8.42
C HIS A 615 2.08 24.00 -6.96
N GLY A 616 3.11 23.62 -6.20
CA GLY A 616 3.03 23.17 -4.81
C GLY A 616 2.41 21.78 -4.67
N GLN A 617 2.63 20.89 -5.64
CA GLN A 617 2.12 19.51 -5.62
C GLN A 617 3.26 18.51 -5.36
N ASP A 618 2.96 17.41 -4.67
CA ASP A 618 3.99 16.46 -4.21
C ASP A 618 3.65 14.98 -4.43
N ARG A 619 2.39 14.57 -4.24
CA ARG A 619 1.96 13.17 -4.39
C ARG A 619 0.80 13.03 -5.40
N PRO A 620 1.04 12.47 -6.59
CA PRO A 620 0.00 12.20 -7.58
C PRO A 620 -0.67 10.85 -7.28
N PHE A 621 -1.66 10.84 -6.37
CA PHE A 621 -2.31 9.60 -5.90
C PHE A 621 -3.30 9.01 -6.90
N ALA A 622 -3.85 9.81 -7.80
CA ALA A 622 -4.88 9.35 -8.72
C ALA A 622 -4.52 9.73 -10.15
N MET A 623 -4.73 8.79 -11.06
CA MET A 623 -4.68 9.05 -12.49
C MET A 623 -5.88 8.39 -13.16
N VAL A 624 -6.37 9.02 -14.23
CA VAL A 624 -7.28 8.37 -15.19
C VAL A 624 -6.90 8.76 -16.61
N GLY A 625 -6.74 7.74 -17.46
CA GLY A 625 -6.38 7.87 -18.86
C GLY A 625 -7.60 7.87 -19.76
N VAL A 626 -7.67 8.77 -20.73
CA VAL A 626 -8.79 8.84 -21.69
C VAL A 626 -8.25 8.75 -23.11
N ASN A 627 -8.18 7.54 -23.64
CA ASN A 627 -7.62 7.24 -24.98
C ASN A 627 -8.30 8.07 -26.09
N SER A 628 -9.63 8.15 -26.07
CA SER A 628 -10.41 8.90 -27.07
C SER A 628 -10.10 10.40 -27.11
N LEU A 629 -9.61 10.95 -26.00
CA LEU A 629 -9.17 12.34 -25.90
C LEU A 629 -7.65 12.50 -25.98
N SER A 630 -6.90 11.39 -25.92
CA SER A 630 -5.44 11.37 -25.77
C SER A 630 -4.96 12.24 -24.60
N LYS A 631 -5.66 12.14 -23.47
CA LYS A 631 -5.39 12.93 -22.26
C LYS A 631 -5.22 12.03 -21.04
N LEU A 632 -4.37 12.49 -20.14
CA LEU A 632 -4.20 11.95 -18.79
C LEU A 632 -4.66 13.00 -17.79
N TYR A 633 -5.47 12.59 -16.82
CA TYR A 633 -5.90 13.43 -15.70
C TYR A 633 -5.21 12.94 -14.44
N VAL A 634 -4.55 13.84 -13.71
CA VAL A 634 -3.71 13.53 -12.56
C VAL A 634 -4.21 14.29 -11.33
N GLY A 635 -4.69 13.58 -10.33
CA GLY A 635 -5.09 14.10 -9.03
C GLY A 635 -3.92 14.06 -8.06
N SER A 636 -3.67 15.16 -7.36
CA SER A 636 -2.56 15.27 -6.41
C SER A 636 -2.92 15.83 -5.05
N VAL A 637 -2.17 15.37 -4.05
CA VAL A 637 -2.01 15.98 -2.73
C VAL A 637 -0.85 16.98 -2.77
N PRO A 638 -0.97 18.12 -2.08
CA PRO A 638 0.02 19.18 -2.15
C PRO A 638 1.30 18.87 -1.37
N ASP A 639 2.29 19.73 -1.57
CA ASP A 639 3.57 19.74 -0.86
C ASP A 639 3.41 20.08 0.63
N TYR A 640 4.50 19.88 1.38
CA TYR A 640 4.56 20.04 2.83
C TYR A 640 4.07 21.43 3.26
N GLY A 641 3.28 21.46 4.34
CA GLY A 641 2.70 22.69 4.90
C GLY A 641 1.55 23.30 4.10
N SER A 642 1.08 22.65 3.02
CA SER A 642 -0.05 23.14 2.22
C SER A 642 -1.27 22.21 2.29
N LEU A 643 -2.47 22.76 2.10
CA LEU A 643 -3.75 22.03 2.03
C LEU A 643 -4.33 21.92 0.60
N SER A 644 -3.86 22.73 -0.34
CA SER A 644 -4.47 22.87 -1.68
C SER A 644 -3.91 21.90 -2.72
N GLY A 645 -4.56 20.75 -2.90
CA GLY A 645 -4.29 19.80 -3.97
C GLY A 645 -4.66 20.32 -5.37
N ALA A 646 -4.54 19.47 -6.39
CA ALA A 646 -4.83 19.85 -7.76
C ALA A 646 -5.41 18.70 -8.60
N LEU A 647 -6.14 19.07 -9.65
CA LEU A 647 -6.34 18.23 -10.83
C LEU A 647 -5.48 18.78 -11.97
N THR A 648 -4.62 17.97 -12.55
CA THR A 648 -3.79 18.33 -13.70
C THR A 648 -4.24 17.58 -14.93
N VAL A 649 -4.39 18.29 -16.05
CA VAL A 649 -4.66 17.70 -17.37
C VAL A 649 -3.37 17.68 -18.15
N TYR A 650 -2.93 16.51 -18.58
CA TYR A 650 -1.79 16.33 -19.47
C TYR A 650 -2.27 15.88 -20.85
N ASP A 651 -1.97 16.67 -21.86
CA ASP A 651 -2.25 16.36 -23.25
C ASP A 651 -1.10 15.55 -23.85
N VAL A 652 -1.36 14.29 -24.20
CA VAL A 652 -0.30 13.35 -24.63
C VAL A 652 0.39 13.79 -25.93
N PRO A 653 -0.34 14.19 -27.00
CA PRO A 653 0.29 14.60 -28.25
C PRO A 653 1.15 15.87 -28.12
N THR A 654 0.64 16.91 -27.45
CA THR A 654 1.33 18.20 -27.34
C THR A 654 2.30 18.27 -26.16
N ARG A 655 2.19 17.33 -25.21
CA ARG A 655 2.94 17.26 -23.95
C ARG A 655 2.76 18.50 -23.08
N GLN A 656 1.61 19.15 -23.19
CA GLN A 656 1.26 20.32 -22.38
C GLN A 656 0.51 19.91 -21.12
N THR A 657 0.79 20.60 -20.02
CA THR A 657 0.11 20.44 -18.73
C THR A 657 -0.75 21.66 -18.42
N GLN A 658 -1.99 21.42 -18.01
CA GLN A 658 -2.87 22.45 -17.42
C GLN A 658 -3.22 22.05 -15.99
N VAL A 659 -2.81 22.88 -15.03
CA VAL A 659 -2.98 22.60 -13.60
C VAL A 659 -4.14 23.40 -13.03
N HIS A 660 -5.16 22.70 -12.53
CA HIS A 660 -6.27 23.26 -11.78
C HIS A 660 -6.01 23.09 -10.29
N LYS A 661 -5.21 24.01 -9.73
CA LYS A 661 -4.90 24.04 -8.29
C LYS A 661 -6.12 24.46 -7.48
N ASP A 662 -6.25 23.89 -6.29
CA ASP A 662 -7.37 24.15 -5.37
C ASP A 662 -8.73 23.88 -6.03
N ILE A 663 -8.78 22.86 -6.91
CA ILE A 663 -10.00 22.49 -7.65
C ILE A 663 -11.16 22.20 -6.70
N VAL A 664 -10.84 21.67 -5.52
CA VAL A 664 -11.69 21.66 -4.32
C VAL A 664 -10.88 22.34 -3.22
N HIS A 665 -11.48 23.33 -2.57
CA HIS A 665 -10.78 24.21 -1.63
C HIS A 665 -10.14 23.43 -0.48
N ASN A 666 -8.83 23.59 -0.28
CA ASN A 666 -8.04 22.97 0.80
C ASN A 666 -8.12 21.43 0.86
N GLN A 667 -8.30 20.77 -0.30
CA GLN A 667 -8.36 19.32 -0.36
C GLN A 667 -7.43 18.73 -1.43
N GLY A 668 -6.91 17.53 -1.15
CA GLY A 668 -6.17 16.70 -2.10
C GLY A 668 -7.10 15.90 -3.00
N VAL A 669 -6.73 15.69 -4.27
CA VAL A 669 -7.48 14.81 -5.19
C VAL A 669 -6.82 13.44 -5.19
N VAL A 670 -7.59 12.40 -4.83
CA VAL A 670 -7.05 11.08 -4.44
C VAL A 670 -7.76 9.90 -5.08
N SER A 671 -8.82 10.14 -5.85
CA SER A 671 -9.47 9.12 -6.66
C SER A 671 -10.09 9.78 -7.89
N LEU A 672 -9.99 9.13 -9.04
CA LEU A 672 -10.53 9.62 -10.31
C LEU A 672 -11.20 8.47 -11.06
N THR A 673 -12.31 8.75 -11.74
CA THR A 673 -12.91 7.87 -12.75
C THR A 673 -13.44 8.71 -13.91
N TYR A 674 -13.51 8.15 -15.10
CA TYR A 674 -14.03 8.81 -16.30
C TYR A 674 -15.32 8.12 -16.77
N LYS A 675 -16.33 8.92 -17.12
CA LYS A 675 -17.56 8.44 -17.75
C LYS A 675 -18.19 9.55 -18.60
N ASP A 676 -18.57 9.23 -19.83
CA ASP A 676 -19.38 10.07 -20.72
C ASP A 676 -18.89 11.53 -20.88
N GLY A 677 -17.58 11.72 -21.09
CA GLY A 677 -17.00 13.07 -21.25
C GLY A 677 -16.75 13.83 -19.95
N LEU A 678 -16.99 13.20 -18.79
CA LEU A 678 -16.79 13.77 -17.48
C LEU A 678 -15.75 12.98 -16.69
N VAL A 679 -14.89 13.69 -15.97
CA VAL A 679 -14.01 13.12 -14.94
C VAL A 679 -14.63 13.39 -13.58
N TYR A 680 -14.83 12.35 -12.80
CA TYR A 680 -15.32 12.41 -11.42
C TYR A 680 -14.13 12.27 -10.49
N GLY A 681 -14.03 13.16 -9.50
CA GLY A 681 -12.91 13.15 -8.56
C GLY A 681 -13.34 13.13 -7.11
N GLY A 682 -12.70 12.24 -6.35
CA GLY A 682 -12.86 12.11 -4.91
C GLY A 682 -11.68 12.78 -4.19
N THR A 683 -11.98 13.42 -3.06
CA THR A 683 -10.99 14.23 -2.33
C THR A 683 -10.77 13.76 -0.90
N THR A 684 -9.62 14.16 -0.36
CA THR A 684 -9.27 14.07 1.06
C THR A 684 -9.09 15.46 1.65
N ILE A 685 -9.59 15.69 2.87
CA ILE A 685 -9.34 16.95 3.59
C ILE A 685 -7.89 17.11 4.03
N TYR A 686 -7.11 16.03 4.00
CA TYR A 686 -5.73 16.04 4.47
C TYR A 686 -4.81 16.62 3.39
N GLY A 687 -4.11 17.70 3.72
CA GLY A 687 -3.07 18.27 2.87
C GLY A 687 -1.74 17.52 2.93
N GLY A 688 -0.68 18.20 2.52
CA GLY A 688 0.69 17.73 2.67
C GLY A 688 1.06 17.61 4.16
N LEU A 689 2.10 16.81 4.42
CA LEU A 689 2.61 16.63 5.78
C LEU A 689 3.15 17.96 6.35
N GLY A 690 3.18 18.09 7.67
CA GLY A 690 3.68 19.29 8.35
C GLY A 690 2.68 20.45 8.45
N THR A 691 1.42 20.24 8.09
CA THR A 691 0.32 21.17 8.41
C THR A 691 -0.13 20.98 9.88
N SER A 692 -0.86 21.95 10.42
CA SER A 692 -1.51 21.83 11.74
C SER A 692 -2.70 20.86 11.78
N GLY A 693 -2.96 20.16 10.67
CA GLY A 693 -4.17 19.37 10.43
C GLY A 693 -5.07 19.98 9.34
N PRO A 694 -6.15 19.28 8.95
CA PRO A 694 -7.09 19.75 7.95
C PRO A 694 -7.90 20.97 8.43
N SER A 695 -8.25 21.88 7.52
CA SER A 695 -9.19 22.99 7.78
C SER A 695 -10.65 22.60 7.48
N GLU A 696 -10.83 21.71 6.50
CA GLU A 696 -12.14 21.21 6.09
C GLU A 696 -12.54 20.00 6.94
N THR A 697 -13.85 19.76 7.06
CA THR A 697 -14.39 18.65 7.86
C THR A 697 -14.89 17.48 7.01
N GLU A 698 -15.10 17.69 5.71
CA GLU A 698 -15.77 16.73 4.82
C GLU A 698 -15.11 16.65 3.45
N GLY A 699 -14.81 15.43 3.02
CA GLY A 699 -14.38 15.11 1.66
C GLY A 699 -15.48 15.37 0.64
N LYS A 700 -15.09 15.61 -0.61
CA LYS A 700 -16.00 15.99 -1.71
C LYS A 700 -15.89 15.00 -2.86
N LEU A 701 -17.00 14.89 -3.57
CA LEU A 701 -17.07 14.39 -4.94
C LEU A 701 -17.21 15.62 -5.85
N PHE A 702 -16.35 15.78 -6.86
CA PHE A 702 -16.49 16.82 -7.87
C PHE A 702 -16.62 16.22 -9.28
N VAL A 703 -17.17 17.01 -10.20
CA VAL A 703 -17.31 16.65 -11.61
C VAL A 703 -16.59 17.69 -12.45
N PHE A 704 -15.71 17.21 -13.32
CA PHE A 704 -14.92 18.00 -14.26
C PHE A 704 -15.33 17.65 -15.69
N ASP A 705 -15.73 18.67 -16.44
CA ASP A 705 -16.11 18.52 -17.84
C ASP A 705 -14.87 18.60 -18.73
N THR A 706 -14.61 17.52 -19.47
CA THR A 706 -13.43 17.41 -20.32
C THR A 706 -13.48 18.28 -21.59
N ALA A 707 -14.68 18.68 -22.01
CA ALA A 707 -14.89 19.52 -23.19
C ALA A 707 -14.63 21.01 -22.86
N THR A 708 -15.14 21.47 -21.72
CA THR A 708 -14.95 22.86 -21.26
C THR A 708 -13.68 23.03 -20.41
N ASN A 709 -13.10 21.93 -19.98
CA ASN A 709 -11.91 21.86 -19.12
C ASN A 709 -12.10 22.64 -17.80
N ALA A 710 -13.25 22.41 -17.15
CA ALA A 710 -13.65 23.11 -15.92
C ALA A 710 -14.40 22.19 -14.96
N LYS A 711 -14.31 22.48 -13.65
CA LYS A 711 -15.20 21.89 -12.64
C LYS A 711 -16.61 22.44 -12.82
N VAL A 712 -17.58 21.55 -12.97
CA VAL A 712 -18.99 21.88 -13.21
C VAL A 712 -19.92 21.49 -12.06
N PHE A 713 -19.40 20.78 -11.05
CA PHE A 713 -20.16 20.34 -9.89
C PHE A 713 -19.24 19.94 -8.73
N GLU A 714 -19.74 20.07 -7.50
CA GLU A 714 -19.19 19.41 -6.32
C GLU A 714 -20.28 19.15 -5.27
N ILE A 715 -20.11 18.11 -4.47
CA ILE A 715 -21.01 17.75 -3.37
C ILE A 715 -20.25 17.04 -2.24
N VAL A 716 -20.79 17.07 -1.03
CA VAL A 716 -20.42 16.13 0.04
C VAL A 716 -21.25 14.86 -0.13
N PRO A 717 -20.68 13.75 -0.61
CA PRO A 717 -21.48 12.55 -0.87
C PRO A 717 -22.02 11.94 0.43
N VAL A 718 -21.24 12.00 1.52
CA VAL A 718 -21.61 11.47 2.83
C VAL A 718 -21.16 12.45 3.92
N PRO A 719 -22.11 13.09 4.66
CA PRO A 719 -21.76 14.02 5.72
C PRO A 719 -20.89 13.41 6.82
N GLY A 720 -19.94 14.21 7.32
CA GLY A 720 -19.00 13.89 8.38
C GLY A 720 -17.87 12.93 8.00
N ARG A 721 -17.66 12.62 6.71
CA ARG A 721 -16.60 11.76 6.20
C ARG A 721 -15.53 12.61 5.53
N LYS A 722 -14.26 12.35 5.83
CA LYS A 722 -13.13 13.21 5.49
C LYS A 722 -12.44 12.83 4.18
N VAL A 723 -12.69 11.62 3.67
CA VAL A 723 -12.07 11.07 2.46
C VAL A 723 -13.16 10.50 1.56
N VAL A 724 -13.08 10.78 0.26
CA VAL A 724 -13.86 10.16 -0.81
C VAL A 724 -12.87 9.49 -1.75
N SER A 725 -12.87 8.15 -1.76
CA SER A 725 -11.93 7.33 -2.53
C SER A 725 -12.63 6.13 -3.18
N GLY A 726 -11.90 5.32 -3.94
CA GLY A 726 -12.45 4.14 -4.62
C GLY A 726 -13.58 4.48 -5.59
N LEU A 727 -13.46 5.56 -6.37
CA LEU A 727 -14.45 5.88 -7.38
C LEU A 727 -14.44 4.87 -8.53
N LEU A 728 -15.62 4.44 -8.94
CA LEU A 728 -15.83 3.49 -10.02
C LEU A 728 -17.02 3.92 -10.87
N ALA A 729 -16.90 3.82 -12.20
CA ALA A 729 -18.08 3.86 -13.07
C ALA A 729 -18.79 2.51 -12.92
N GLY A 730 -19.87 2.49 -12.13
CA GLY A 730 -20.56 1.26 -11.75
C GLY A 730 -21.32 0.60 -12.90
N PRO A 731 -21.66 -0.69 -12.76
CA PRO A 731 -22.31 -1.48 -13.81
C PRO A 731 -23.75 -1.01 -14.12
N ASP A 732 -24.35 -0.21 -13.23
CA ASP A 732 -25.67 0.40 -13.36
C ASP A 732 -25.64 1.81 -14.00
N GLY A 733 -24.48 2.25 -14.48
CA GLY A 733 -24.28 3.56 -15.07
C GLY A 733 -24.15 4.71 -14.05
N MET A 734 -24.19 4.40 -12.75
CA MET A 734 -23.96 5.35 -11.66
C MET A 734 -22.47 5.47 -11.35
N ILE A 735 -22.07 6.51 -10.63
CA ILE A 735 -20.72 6.61 -10.06
C ILE A 735 -20.77 6.07 -8.63
N TRP A 736 -20.02 5.01 -8.39
CA TRP A 736 -19.88 4.40 -7.08
C TRP A 736 -18.65 4.96 -6.38
N GLY A 737 -18.65 4.95 -5.06
CA GLY A 737 -17.49 5.36 -4.28
C GLY A 737 -17.59 5.00 -2.82
N VAL A 738 -16.50 5.21 -2.11
CA VAL A 738 -16.38 4.99 -0.67
C VAL A 738 -16.01 6.28 0.01
N ALA A 739 -16.85 6.71 0.95
CA ALA A 739 -16.56 7.80 1.87
C ALA A 739 -16.34 7.21 3.27
N GLU A 740 -15.07 7.00 3.63
CA GLU A 740 -14.63 6.24 4.82
C GLU A 740 -15.38 4.92 5.01
N ASP A 741 -16.30 4.87 5.98
CA ASP A 741 -17.09 3.70 6.34
C ASP A 741 -18.25 3.39 5.37
N THR A 742 -18.56 4.32 4.46
CA THR A 742 -19.83 4.36 3.75
C THR A 742 -19.64 4.19 2.24
N ILE A 743 -20.28 3.17 1.67
CA ILE A 743 -20.43 3.02 0.22
C ILE A 743 -21.56 3.94 -0.24
N PHE A 744 -21.39 4.65 -1.36
CA PHE A 744 -22.42 5.48 -1.96
C PHE A 744 -22.55 5.25 -3.48
N LYS A 745 -23.73 5.56 -4.02
CA LYS A 745 -23.96 5.73 -5.46
C LYS A 745 -24.39 7.15 -5.76
N PHE A 746 -23.74 7.76 -6.73
CA PHE A 746 -24.05 9.07 -7.29
C PHE A 746 -24.64 8.92 -8.69
N ASP A 747 -25.82 9.49 -8.90
CA ASP A 747 -26.45 9.53 -10.21
C ASP A 747 -25.87 10.71 -11.02
N PRO A 748 -25.15 10.44 -12.13
CA PRO A 748 -24.55 11.50 -12.93
C PRO A 748 -25.55 12.37 -13.67
N GLN A 749 -26.79 11.90 -13.89
CA GLN A 749 -27.84 12.67 -14.59
C GLN A 749 -28.52 13.66 -13.65
N THR A 750 -28.98 13.19 -12.49
CA THR A 750 -29.68 14.03 -11.50
C THR A 750 -28.74 14.77 -10.55
N ARG A 751 -27.47 14.35 -10.51
CA ARG A 751 -26.43 14.83 -9.59
C ARG A 751 -26.80 14.63 -8.11
N GLN A 752 -27.46 13.53 -7.80
CA GLN A 752 -27.89 13.18 -6.45
C GLN A 752 -27.20 11.90 -5.94
N ILE A 753 -27.05 11.80 -4.62
CA ILE A 753 -26.69 10.54 -3.96
C ILE A 753 -27.97 9.71 -3.82
N VAL A 754 -28.05 8.64 -4.58
CA VAL A 754 -29.25 7.77 -4.68
C VAL A 754 -29.16 6.55 -3.75
N TYR A 755 -27.96 6.23 -3.26
CA TYR A 755 -27.72 5.18 -2.28
C TYR A 755 -26.56 5.57 -1.37
N LYS A 756 -26.66 5.25 -0.08
CA LYS A 756 -25.53 5.26 0.84
C LYS A 756 -25.77 4.30 2.00
N SER A 757 -24.75 3.54 2.39
CA SER A 757 -24.82 2.63 3.55
C SER A 757 -23.45 2.46 4.20
N ALA A 758 -23.40 2.57 5.53
CA ALA A 758 -22.18 2.33 6.30
C ALA A 758 -21.95 0.81 6.41
N LYS A 759 -20.89 0.33 5.75
CA LYS A 759 -20.55 -1.12 5.66
C LYS A 759 -19.12 -1.43 6.13
N LEU A 760 -18.26 -0.41 6.19
CA LEU A 760 -16.86 -0.52 6.57
C LEU A 760 -16.63 0.13 7.94
N GLY A 761 -15.41 0.00 8.48
CA GLY A 761 -14.99 0.70 9.69
C GLY A 761 -14.33 2.03 9.35
N ARG A 762 -14.39 3.01 10.26
CA ARG A 762 -13.62 4.26 10.13
C ARG A 762 -12.18 4.06 10.56
N TYR A 763 -11.24 4.73 9.90
CA TYR A 763 -9.85 4.78 10.34
C TYR A 763 -9.69 5.62 11.63
N GLY A 764 -8.60 5.35 12.36
CA GLY A 764 -8.30 5.98 13.63
C GLY A 764 -7.67 7.37 13.51
N THR A 765 -6.75 7.69 14.43
CA THR A 765 -6.02 8.96 14.44
C THR A 765 -4.87 8.94 13.42
N GLY A 766 -4.79 9.95 12.57
CA GLY A 766 -3.72 10.08 11.58
C GLY A 766 -4.17 10.76 10.29
N THR A 767 -3.20 10.96 9.40
CA THR A 767 -3.42 11.42 8.02
C THR A 767 -3.76 10.23 7.14
N VAL A 768 -4.92 10.29 6.46
CA VAL A 768 -5.32 9.29 5.46
C VAL A 768 -5.63 10.01 4.16
N TRP A 769 -4.77 9.81 3.15
CA TRP A 769 -5.01 10.38 1.83
C TRP A 769 -5.97 9.53 1.01
N VAL A 770 -5.76 8.22 0.93
CA VAL A 770 -6.62 7.25 0.24
C VAL A 770 -7.04 6.18 1.24
N ASP A 771 -8.34 5.86 1.28
CA ASP A 771 -8.92 4.90 2.25
C ASP A 771 -9.40 3.59 1.61
N ALA A 772 -9.94 3.64 0.39
CA ALA A 772 -10.49 2.47 -0.29
C ALA A 772 -10.31 2.50 -1.81
N PHE A 773 -10.42 1.31 -2.41
CA PHE A 773 -10.30 1.05 -3.84
C PHE A 773 -11.47 0.16 -4.26
N LEU A 774 -12.02 0.38 -5.46
CA LEU A 774 -13.10 -0.42 -6.04
C LEU A 774 -12.71 -0.87 -7.45
N GLU A 775 -13.11 -2.08 -7.82
CA GLU A 775 -12.98 -2.65 -9.16
C GLU A 775 -14.28 -3.35 -9.55
N LEU A 776 -14.65 -3.31 -10.83
CA LEU A 776 -15.74 -4.11 -11.38
C LEU A 776 -15.18 -5.48 -11.78
N GLY A 777 -15.59 -6.54 -11.10
CA GLY A 777 -15.27 -7.92 -11.43
C GLY A 777 -15.85 -8.35 -12.78
N LYS A 778 -15.20 -9.31 -13.43
CA LYS A 778 -15.70 -9.90 -14.68
C LYS A 778 -16.98 -10.72 -14.50
N ASP A 779 -17.25 -11.16 -13.28
CA ASP A 779 -18.50 -11.78 -12.82
C ASP A 779 -19.65 -10.76 -12.64
N GLY A 780 -19.39 -9.48 -12.93
CA GLY A 780 -20.36 -8.40 -12.78
C GLY A 780 -20.48 -7.84 -11.36
N ASN A 781 -19.81 -8.42 -10.36
CA ASN A 781 -19.84 -7.91 -8.98
C ASN A 781 -18.84 -6.77 -8.79
N VAL A 782 -19.09 -5.88 -7.83
CA VAL A 782 -18.13 -4.82 -7.47
C VAL A 782 -17.28 -5.31 -6.31
N TYR A 783 -15.96 -5.33 -6.48
CA TYR A 783 -15.00 -5.71 -5.45
C TYR A 783 -14.34 -4.47 -4.87
N GLY A 784 -13.87 -4.56 -3.63
CA GLY A 784 -13.16 -3.45 -3.02
C GLY A 784 -12.23 -3.85 -1.90
N THR A 785 -11.23 -3.00 -1.69
CA THR A 785 -10.33 -3.07 -0.53
C THR A 785 -10.36 -1.76 0.25
N ASN A 786 -9.97 -1.80 1.52
CA ASN A 786 -9.77 -0.62 2.34
C ASN A 786 -8.50 -0.69 3.19
N ARG A 787 -8.09 0.45 3.78
CA ARG A 787 -6.94 0.59 4.67
C ARG A 787 -7.00 -0.31 5.91
N GLN A 788 -8.18 -0.77 6.30
CA GLN A 788 -8.40 -1.71 7.39
C GLN A 788 -8.17 -3.18 6.97
N LYS A 789 -7.56 -3.41 5.80
CA LYS A 789 -7.17 -4.74 5.30
C LYS A 789 -8.35 -5.69 5.12
N THR A 790 -9.42 -5.19 4.52
CA THR A 790 -10.60 -5.99 4.17
C THR A 790 -10.75 -6.06 2.66
N LEU A 791 -10.86 -7.26 2.11
CA LEU A 791 -11.42 -7.51 0.77
C LEU A 791 -12.92 -7.77 0.92
N PHE A 792 -13.72 -7.07 0.11
CA PHE A 792 -15.17 -7.22 0.07
C PHE A 792 -15.71 -7.27 -1.36
N MET A 793 -16.93 -7.77 -1.48
CA MET A 793 -17.73 -7.86 -2.70
C MET A 793 -19.08 -7.18 -2.46
N ILE A 794 -19.64 -6.56 -3.49
CA ILE A 794 -20.98 -5.97 -3.51
C ILE A 794 -21.71 -6.51 -4.73
N LYS A 795 -22.86 -7.15 -4.50
CA LYS A 795 -23.78 -7.57 -5.57
C LYS A 795 -24.52 -6.33 -6.11
N PRO A 796 -24.39 -5.92 -7.38
CA PRO A 796 -24.91 -4.62 -7.82
C PRO A 796 -26.42 -4.46 -7.81
N ASP A 797 -27.14 -5.54 -8.08
CA ASP A 797 -28.60 -5.55 -8.15
C ASP A 797 -29.25 -5.39 -6.76
N THR A 798 -28.66 -5.99 -5.72
CA THR A 798 -29.24 -6.01 -4.37
C THR A 798 -28.53 -5.08 -3.38
N MET A 799 -27.31 -4.65 -3.70
CA MET A 799 -26.38 -3.99 -2.78
C MET A 799 -26.01 -4.83 -1.55
N ASP A 800 -26.14 -6.15 -1.65
CA ASP A 800 -25.64 -7.05 -0.62
C ASP A 800 -24.11 -6.92 -0.52
N PHE A 801 -23.64 -6.66 0.70
CA PHE A 801 -22.24 -6.42 1.01
C PHE A 801 -21.65 -7.66 1.70
N ILE A 802 -20.60 -8.22 1.11
CA ILE A 802 -19.99 -9.47 1.55
C ILE A 802 -18.52 -9.21 1.89
N LYS A 803 -18.13 -9.45 3.14
CA LYS A 803 -16.71 -9.44 3.52
C LYS A 803 -16.11 -10.78 3.14
N ILE A 804 -15.22 -10.79 2.16
CA ILE A 804 -14.55 -12.01 1.70
C ILE A 804 -13.42 -12.37 2.66
N LYS A 805 -12.57 -11.41 3.02
CA LYS A 805 -11.40 -11.66 3.86
C LYS A 805 -11.00 -10.43 4.67
N SER A 806 -10.59 -10.65 5.91
CA SER A 806 -9.90 -9.67 6.75
C SER A 806 -8.41 -10.01 6.87
N GLY A 807 -7.56 -9.01 7.10
CA GLY A 807 -6.11 -9.17 7.08
C GLY A 807 -5.51 -9.30 5.67
N ALA A 808 -6.30 -9.02 4.64
CA ALA A 808 -5.87 -8.90 3.25
C ALA A 808 -6.51 -7.65 2.68
N GLY A 809 -5.70 -6.64 2.33
CA GLY A 809 -6.23 -5.43 1.71
C GLY A 809 -5.38 -4.19 1.93
N ASN A 810 -4.89 -3.65 0.83
CA ASN A 810 -4.62 -2.26 0.57
C ASN A 810 -4.28 -2.23 -0.93
N TYR A 811 -4.74 -1.21 -1.64
CA TYR A 811 -4.77 -1.22 -3.12
C TYR A 811 -5.64 -2.34 -3.69
N LEU A 812 -6.07 -2.17 -4.92
CA LEU A 812 -6.81 -3.18 -5.67
C LEU A 812 -6.58 -2.92 -7.15
N SER A 813 -6.31 -3.97 -7.91
CA SER A 813 -6.30 -3.91 -9.37
C SER A 813 -6.72 -5.26 -9.95
N GLN A 814 -7.15 -5.29 -11.21
CA GLN A 814 -7.62 -6.49 -11.88
C GLN A 814 -6.83 -6.76 -13.15
N ASP A 815 -6.41 -8.00 -13.40
CA ASP A 815 -5.76 -8.38 -14.65
C ASP A 815 -6.76 -8.68 -15.79
N ALA A 816 -6.21 -8.94 -16.98
CA ALA A 816 -7.00 -9.29 -18.16
C ALA A 816 -7.72 -10.65 -18.07
N PHE A 817 -7.45 -11.48 -17.05
CA PHE A 817 -8.14 -12.75 -16.80
C PHE A 817 -9.25 -12.62 -15.75
N GLY A 818 -9.39 -11.45 -15.12
CA GLY A 818 -10.37 -11.19 -14.07
C GLY A 818 -9.84 -11.45 -12.65
N ASN A 819 -8.58 -11.84 -12.49
CA ASN A 819 -8.00 -12.00 -11.16
C ASN A 819 -7.80 -10.64 -10.50
N LEU A 820 -8.10 -10.56 -9.21
CA LEU A 820 -7.91 -9.36 -8.40
C LEU A 820 -6.59 -9.44 -7.62
N TYR A 821 -5.86 -8.35 -7.57
CA TYR A 821 -4.58 -8.22 -6.88
C TYR A 821 -4.67 -7.17 -5.79
N MET A 822 -4.12 -7.49 -4.62
CA MET A 822 -4.13 -6.61 -3.46
C MET A 822 -2.85 -6.80 -2.65
N ALA A 823 -2.43 -5.75 -1.97
CA ALA A 823 -1.33 -5.84 -1.03
C ALA A 823 -1.84 -6.26 0.35
N ASN A 824 -1.04 -7.07 1.04
CA ASN A 824 -1.03 -7.09 2.49
C ASN A 824 0.39 -6.71 2.93
N ASP A 825 0.58 -5.42 3.20
CA ASP A 825 1.90 -4.84 3.49
C ASP A 825 2.91 -5.11 2.37
N ALA A 826 3.90 -5.99 2.58
CA ALA A 826 4.90 -6.36 1.57
C ALA A 826 4.49 -7.56 0.68
N ASP A 827 3.40 -8.26 1.03
CA ASP A 827 2.97 -9.45 0.31
C ASP A 827 1.95 -9.08 -0.78
N LEU A 828 2.17 -9.58 -2.00
CA LEU A 828 1.19 -9.51 -3.09
C LEU A 828 0.24 -10.71 -3.00
N TRP A 829 -1.05 -10.44 -2.91
CA TRP A 829 -2.09 -11.46 -2.93
C TRP A 829 -2.87 -11.40 -4.23
N LYS A 830 -3.14 -12.57 -4.79
CA LYS A 830 -4.06 -12.80 -5.91
C LYS A 830 -5.34 -13.44 -5.38
N TYR A 831 -6.47 -12.93 -5.84
CA TYR A 831 -7.79 -13.53 -5.67
C TYR A 831 -8.33 -13.87 -7.06
N THR A 832 -8.39 -15.15 -7.36
CA THR A 832 -9.02 -15.68 -8.57
C THR A 832 -10.51 -15.72 -8.32
N LEU A 833 -11.32 -15.06 -9.15
CA LEU A 833 -12.78 -15.11 -9.05
C LEU A 833 -13.25 -16.58 -9.03
N PRO A 834 -14.42 -16.89 -8.43
CA PRO A 834 -15.05 -18.18 -8.65
C PRO A 834 -15.05 -18.47 -10.14
N ALA A 835 -14.77 -19.72 -10.53
CA ALA A 835 -15.07 -20.12 -11.89
C ALA A 835 -16.55 -19.86 -12.07
N ASP A 836 -16.92 -18.98 -13.00
CA ASP A 836 -18.29 -18.97 -13.44
C ASP A 836 -18.57 -20.41 -13.86
N ASP A 837 -19.60 -21.04 -13.28
CA ASP A 837 -20.35 -22.11 -13.96
C ASP A 837 -21.06 -21.52 -15.22
N GLN A 838 -20.40 -20.60 -15.94
CA GLN A 838 -20.69 -20.36 -17.33
C GLN A 838 -20.27 -21.66 -18.00
N GLU A 839 -21.26 -22.51 -18.26
CA GLU A 839 -21.18 -23.47 -19.33
C GLU A 839 -20.44 -22.80 -20.49
N ALA A 840 -19.21 -23.27 -20.76
CA ALA A 840 -18.45 -22.86 -21.93
C ALA A 840 -19.41 -22.75 -23.11
N SER A 841 -19.50 -21.58 -23.72
CA SER A 841 -20.47 -21.27 -24.76
C SER A 841 -19.76 -20.67 -25.97
N LEU A 842 -20.40 -20.70 -27.13
CA LEU A 842 -19.84 -20.03 -28.30
C LEU A 842 -19.72 -18.52 -28.09
N ASP A 843 -20.60 -17.92 -27.28
CA ASP A 843 -20.59 -16.49 -26.98
C ASP A 843 -19.44 -16.12 -26.04
N SER A 844 -19.15 -16.96 -25.03
CA SER A 844 -17.99 -16.76 -24.15
C SER A 844 -16.68 -16.89 -24.94
N MET A 845 -16.58 -17.87 -25.84
CA MET A 845 -15.41 -18.00 -26.73
C MET A 845 -15.24 -16.81 -27.68
N GLN A 846 -16.35 -16.24 -28.19
CA GLN A 846 -16.30 -15.01 -28.99
C GLN A 846 -15.81 -13.81 -28.18
N ALA A 847 -16.20 -13.71 -26.91
CA ALA A 847 -15.72 -12.68 -26.00
C ALA A 847 -14.23 -12.85 -25.67
N SER A 848 -13.77 -14.08 -25.43
CA SER A 848 -12.35 -14.39 -25.24
C SER A 848 -11.51 -13.99 -26.45
N ILE A 849 -11.94 -14.32 -27.67
CA ILE A 849 -11.25 -13.86 -28.90
C ILE A 849 -11.18 -12.35 -28.99
N ALA A 850 -12.26 -11.63 -28.66
CA ALA A 850 -12.27 -10.16 -28.67
C ALA A 850 -11.32 -9.56 -27.62
N SER A 851 -11.24 -10.18 -26.43
CA SER A 851 -10.31 -9.79 -25.37
C SER A 851 -8.86 -10.00 -25.79
N TYR A 852 -8.54 -11.17 -26.36
CA TYR A 852 -7.19 -11.46 -26.81
C TYR A 852 -6.77 -10.62 -28.03
N GLU A 853 -7.69 -10.30 -28.94
CA GLU A 853 -7.45 -9.31 -30.01
C GLU A 853 -7.14 -7.93 -29.43
N ALA A 854 -7.88 -7.47 -28.41
CA ALA A 854 -7.64 -6.19 -27.76
C ALA A 854 -6.28 -6.13 -27.04
N SER A 855 -5.83 -7.25 -26.46
CA SER A 855 -4.52 -7.39 -25.81
C SER A 855 -3.35 -7.58 -26.79
N GLY A 856 -3.62 -7.79 -28.08
CA GLY A 856 -2.59 -8.07 -29.09
C GLY A 856 -2.09 -9.52 -29.10
N GLU A 857 -2.69 -10.41 -28.32
CA GLU A 857 -2.37 -11.86 -28.30
C GLU A 857 -2.94 -12.62 -29.50
N ILE A 858 -3.91 -12.04 -30.22
CA ILE A 858 -4.39 -12.54 -31.52
C ILE A 858 -4.25 -11.44 -32.56
N ASN A 859 -3.71 -11.79 -33.72
CA ASN A 859 -3.77 -10.91 -34.88
C ASN A 859 -5.22 -10.64 -35.28
N ALA A 860 -5.58 -9.39 -35.54
CA ALA A 860 -6.96 -8.99 -35.88
C ALA A 860 -7.58 -9.77 -37.06
N THR A 861 -6.76 -10.14 -38.07
CA THR A 861 -7.23 -10.94 -39.21
C THR A 861 -7.56 -12.36 -38.78
N PHE A 862 -6.70 -12.95 -37.93
CA PHE A 862 -6.90 -14.28 -37.39
C PHE A 862 -8.08 -14.31 -36.40
N ALA A 863 -8.24 -13.29 -35.55
CA ALA A 863 -9.42 -13.12 -34.69
C ALA A 863 -10.73 -13.05 -35.50
N GLY A 864 -10.71 -12.36 -36.65
CA GLY A 864 -11.81 -12.35 -37.62
C GLY A 864 -12.15 -13.74 -38.16
N GLU A 865 -11.13 -14.55 -38.50
CA GLU A 865 -11.30 -15.93 -38.94
C GLU A 865 -11.91 -16.82 -37.84
N LEU A 866 -11.38 -16.74 -36.62
CA LEU A 866 -11.85 -17.55 -35.50
C LEU A 866 -13.31 -17.25 -35.14
N ARG A 867 -13.71 -15.97 -35.13
CA ARG A 867 -15.12 -15.58 -34.95
C ARG A 867 -16.02 -16.11 -36.07
N TYR A 868 -15.54 -16.10 -37.32
CA TYR A 868 -16.28 -16.69 -38.43
C TYR A 868 -16.48 -18.20 -38.25
N ARG A 869 -15.45 -18.92 -37.79
CA ARG A 869 -15.55 -20.37 -37.47
C ARG A 869 -16.55 -20.63 -36.34
N LEU A 870 -16.49 -19.86 -35.24
CA LEU A 870 -17.46 -19.99 -34.14
C LEU A 870 -18.90 -19.71 -34.59
N ASN A 871 -19.12 -18.76 -35.51
CA ASN A 871 -20.44 -18.52 -36.08
C ASN A 871 -20.96 -19.72 -36.90
N ILE A 872 -20.11 -20.38 -37.69
CA ILE A 872 -20.49 -21.61 -38.41
C ILE A 872 -20.86 -22.71 -37.42
N ILE A 873 -20.06 -22.90 -36.37
CA ILE A 873 -20.32 -23.86 -35.31
C ILE A 873 -21.68 -23.58 -34.65
N GLY A 874 -22.00 -22.31 -34.39
CA GLY A 874 -23.30 -21.89 -33.85
C GLY A 874 -24.48 -22.20 -34.77
N ILE A 875 -24.33 -21.99 -36.08
CA ILE A 875 -25.36 -22.34 -37.06
C ILE A 875 -25.60 -23.86 -37.07
N LEU A 876 -24.53 -24.67 -37.06
CA LEU A 876 -24.64 -26.13 -37.04
C LEU A 876 -25.31 -26.64 -35.76
N SER A 877 -24.94 -26.07 -34.61
CA SER A 877 -25.57 -26.38 -33.32
C SER A 877 -27.07 -26.03 -33.33
N GLY A 878 -27.43 -24.82 -33.78
CA GLY A 878 -28.83 -24.37 -33.88
C GLY A 878 -29.71 -25.14 -34.87
N GLN A 879 -29.12 -25.86 -35.82
CA GLN A 879 -29.82 -26.74 -36.76
C GLN A 879 -30.00 -28.19 -36.26
N GLY A 880 -29.57 -28.49 -35.03
CA GLY A 880 -29.63 -29.83 -34.44
C GLY A 880 -28.55 -30.78 -34.98
N ALA A 881 -27.50 -30.27 -35.62
CA ALA A 881 -26.39 -31.05 -36.17
C ALA A 881 -25.23 -31.18 -35.17
N ALA A 882 -25.52 -31.63 -33.94
CA ALA A 882 -24.58 -31.63 -32.81
C ALA A 882 -23.24 -32.35 -33.10
N GLN A 883 -23.27 -33.51 -33.78
CA GLN A 883 -22.04 -34.24 -34.14
C GLN A 883 -21.13 -33.46 -35.09
N GLN A 884 -21.70 -32.70 -36.02
CA GLN A 884 -20.93 -31.86 -36.93
C GLN A 884 -20.39 -30.62 -36.21
N ALA A 885 -21.16 -30.02 -35.32
CA ALA A 885 -20.72 -28.89 -34.51
C ALA A 885 -19.53 -29.27 -33.60
N VAL A 886 -19.57 -30.46 -32.97
CA VAL A 886 -18.44 -31.01 -32.19
C VAL A 886 -17.21 -31.25 -33.06
N ALA A 887 -17.37 -31.82 -34.26
CA ALA A 887 -16.24 -32.04 -35.17
C ALA A 887 -15.58 -30.71 -35.60
N TYR A 888 -16.36 -29.65 -35.79
CA TYR A 888 -15.84 -28.32 -36.12
C TYR A 888 -15.18 -27.63 -34.91
N LEU A 889 -15.61 -27.90 -33.67
CA LEU A 889 -14.88 -27.47 -32.47
C LEU A 889 -13.55 -28.22 -32.31
N GLN A 890 -13.49 -29.51 -32.65
CA GLN A 890 -12.23 -30.25 -32.67
C GLN A 890 -11.27 -29.71 -33.73
N ASP A 891 -11.77 -29.35 -34.92
CA ASP A 891 -10.98 -28.66 -35.95
C ASP A 891 -10.52 -27.28 -35.48
N PHE A 892 -11.39 -26.54 -34.78
CA PHE A 892 -11.03 -25.26 -34.16
C PHE A 892 -9.85 -25.42 -33.20
N ILE A 893 -9.89 -26.39 -32.28
CA ILE A 893 -8.78 -26.70 -31.35
C ILE A 893 -7.50 -27.04 -32.12
N ALA A 894 -7.59 -27.93 -33.13
CA ALA A 894 -6.43 -28.31 -33.92
C ALA A 894 -5.83 -27.12 -34.69
N HIS A 895 -6.67 -26.20 -35.14
CA HIS A 895 -6.26 -25.03 -35.91
C HIS A 895 -5.55 -23.99 -35.04
N ILE A 896 -6.06 -23.70 -33.84
CA ILE A 896 -5.43 -22.75 -32.92
C ILE A 896 -4.13 -23.29 -32.31
N GLY A 897 -4.03 -24.61 -32.12
CA GLY A 897 -2.84 -25.29 -31.63
C GLY A 897 -1.77 -25.59 -32.70
N ASP A 898 -1.99 -25.23 -33.97
CA ASP A 898 -1.04 -25.48 -35.04
C ASP A 898 0.27 -24.69 -34.82
N GLN A 899 1.41 -25.40 -34.85
CA GLN A 899 2.73 -24.81 -34.66
C GLN A 899 3.04 -23.69 -35.66
N ALA A 900 2.50 -23.75 -36.88
CA ALA A 900 2.66 -22.70 -37.87
C ALA A 900 1.90 -21.42 -37.49
N VAL A 901 0.74 -21.53 -36.85
CA VAL A 901 -0.05 -20.39 -36.34
C VAL A 901 0.71 -19.69 -35.21
N LEU A 902 1.24 -20.48 -34.28
CA LEU A 902 2.00 -20.00 -33.12
C LEU A 902 3.35 -19.38 -33.54
N GLN A 903 4.10 -20.02 -34.45
CA GLN A 903 5.39 -19.51 -34.93
C GLN A 903 5.25 -18.23 -35.78
N GLN A 904 4.12 -18.04 -36.45
CA GLN A 904 3.82 -16.80 -37.19
C GLN A 904 3.34 -15.66 -36.28
N GLY A 905 3.14 -15.93 -34.98
CA GLY A 905 2.62 -14.94 -34.04
C GLY A 905 1.19 -14.51 -34.35
N LEU A 906 0.40 -15.36 -35.01
CA LEU A 906 -1.01 -15.08 -35.30
C LEU A 906 -1.88 -15.25 -34.05
N LEU A 907 -1.43 -16.11 -33.12
CA LEU A 907 -2.02 -16.42 -31.84
C LEU A 907 -0.90 -16.72 -30.84
N SER A 908 -1.00 -16.20 -29.61
CA SER A 908 -0.08 -16.56 -28.52
C SER A 908 -0.33 -17.99 -28.03
N GLN A 909 0.69 -18.63 -27.44
CA GLN A 909 0.52 -19.95 -26.82
C GLN A 909 -0.53 -19.92 -25.70
N SER A 910 -0.52 -18.87 -24.87
CA SER A 910 -1.48 -18.66 -23.79
C SER A 910 -2.93 -18.57 -24.29
N ALA A 911 -3.18 -17.76 -25.33
CA ALA A 911 -4.51 -17.63 -25.90
C ALA A 911 -4.96 -18.92 -26.61
N SER A 912 -4.04 -19.64 -27.25
CA SER A 912 -4.32 -20.98 -27.81
C SER A 912 -4.74 -21.98 -26.74
N ASP A 913 -4.00 -22.05 -25.62
CA ASP A 913 -4.29 -23.01 -24.55
C ASP A 913 -5.63 -22.70 -23.88
N ALA A 914 -5.91 -21.42 -23.62
CA ALA A 914 -7.18 -20.97 -23.03
C ALA A 914 -8.38 -21.26 -23.95
N LEU A 915 -8.31 -20.85 -25.23
CA LEU A 915 -9.38 -21.12 -26.21
C LEU A 915 -9.56 -22.62 -26.48
N SER A 916 -8.48 -23.42 -26.38
CA SER A 916 -8.57 -24.88 -26.48
C SER A 916 -9.31 -25.49 -25.29
N SER A 917 -9.07 -24.97 -24.08
CA SER A 917 -9.78 -25.39 -22.88
C SER A 917 -11.27 -25.09 -22.98
N GLU A 918 -11.62 -23.84 -23.33
CA GLU A 918 -13.03 -23.43 -23.51
C GLU A 918 -13.75 -24.29 -24.57
N ALA A 919 -13.09 -24.57 -25.70
CA ALA A 919 -13.64 -25.43 -26.75
C ALA A 919 -13.82 -26.88 -26.28
N ALA A 920 -12.88 -27.42 -25.49
CA ALA A 920 -12.94 -28.77 -24.96
C ALA A 920 -14.08 -28.94 -23.94
N ASP A 921 -14.30 -27.92 -23.10
CA ASP A 921 -15.40 -27.89 -22.13
C ASP A 921 -16.76 -27.85 -22.85
N LEU A 922 -16.88 -27.05 -23.92
CA LEU A 922 -18.08 -26.99 -24.77
C LEU A 922 -18.36 -28.34 -25.48
N ILE A 923 -17.30 -29.03 -25.94
CA ILE A 923 -17.44 -30.39 -26.47
C ILE A 923 -17.96 -31.35 -25.40
N GLY A 924 -17.43 -31.25 -24.17
CA GLY A 924 -17.88 -32.06 -23.03
C GLY A 924 -19.38 -31.92 -22.79
N GLN A 925 -19.89 -30.69 -22.80
CA GLN A 925 -21.31 -30.39 -22.62
C GLN A 925 -22.20 -30.90 -23.78
N TRP A 926 -21.71 -30.82 -25.02
CA TRP A 926 -22.49 -31.26 -26.19
C TRP A 926 -22.49 -32.78 -26.39
N THR A 927 -21.63 -33.49 -25.66
CA THR A 927 -21.48 -34.96 -25.76
C THR A 927 -21.93 -35.71 -24.52
N SER A 928 -22.16 -35.02 -23.39
CA SER A 928 -22.89 -35.51 -22.21
C SER A 928 -24.39 -35.55 -22.46
#